data_AF-A0A100IN17-F1
#
_entry.id   AF-A0A100IN17-F1
#
_cell.length_a   1.000
_cell.length_b   1.000
_cell.length_c   1.000
_cell.angle_alpha   90.00
_cell.angle_beta   90.00
_cell.angle_gamma   90.00
#
_symmetry.space_group_name_H-M   'P 1'
#
loop_
_entity.id
_entity.type
_entity.pdbx_description
1 polymer ?
#
loop_
_entity_poly.entity_id
_entity_poly.type
_entity_poly.pdbx_seq_one_letter_code
_entity_poly.pdbx_strand_id
1 'polypeptide(L)'
;MRILCLHGAGTNSRIFEIQTAAIRYELGDNHIYDFVEGTVPSKMQPGIDVVAWKDEPVYAYFDEHNPQTGFAAYHYLEEYLLEEGPYDGVIAFSQAGTMILTYLIHLAKQDPRAEMPFKFAIILSITHPPLDYEALQKGRVMTVDLEATKGIVPIPTAHIWGSLDEPASRVATSNSVCKAESIEWGSLHSELRTMGSFELHGSRTELIDLPAVTPEPLLSRPEATHKNNLNHSVVEPQSQISRPGYLHGLRLWIVGASVGLGLFLATAEITVISTSLVTISEHLEGGDQSSWVITSYLLTYTGFLAPWSKCALAFGLKPTLLSSLLLFIAFSGGCGAAQTIDQLIICRTFQGIGGSGLFALGLYTLLRIVPPNRFEVANAVGSCVLTFALILGSLIGGGISSSSSWRWVFLFNVPAGGWAWIMLCLFFPKNFPRKLTSRTAQSNLHQYLTQADLLGYLLLLGFSLLLVAALEEANVRYAWSSGIIIGCLTGSGVLLAAFLAWEWILSSRKHVRIEPMLPWRLFKSRVVLGIIIGFFSTGPAITILYIELPQRFQTVNNFTPIEAGLRVLAFGVGSPAGAFCCSVLAGRLRTPFVHLTLAGSVLQIVGAFLLSSVPPTVNAWPGEYGYMVLTGLGTGISIAALYMAVPLVVRHREQAIVMGLTLQARMLGASLGIAIVNSILTNYVKGHLAPAEAAADPNHLTGLPMSVQEAIRTAYAHGYNRQMYAVGACGVVQLFGVALMWKKDQVRFDPQAKTTWVYDHETDQNSGNLNGSVN
;
A
#
# COMPACT_ATOMS: atom_id res chain seq x y z
N MET A 1 -2.76 -18.84 -22.97
CA MET A 1 -1.30 -18.80 -23.23
C MET A 1 -0.75 -17.47 -22.77
N ARG A 2 0.50 -17.40 -22.30
CA ARG A 2 1.19 -16.14 -21.99
C ARG A 2 2.08 -15.75 -23.18
N ILE A 3 1.83 -14.57 -23.75
CA ILE A 3 2.45 -14.11 -24.99
C ILE A 3 3.25 -12.84 -24.70
N LEU A 4 4.53 -12.85 -25.04
CA LEU A 4 5.40 -11.69 -24.95
C LEU A 4 5.17 -10.78 -26.16
N CYS A 5 4.96 -9.48 -25.97
CA CYS A 5 4.73 -8.49 -27.02
C CYS A 5 5.84 -7.43 -27.02
N LEU A 6 6.59 -7.35 -28.12
CA LEU A 6 7.72 -6.43 -28.27
C LEU A 6 7.52 -5.46 -29.44
N HIS A 7 7.66 -4.16 -29.19
CA HIS A 7 7.38 -3.12 -30.17
C HIS A 7 8.54 -2.89 -31.17
N GLY A 8 8.37 -1.97 -32.12
CA GLY A 8 9.38 -1.63 -33.13
C GLY A 8 10.21 -0.40 -32.77
N ALA A 9 11.18 -0.04 -33.60
CA ALA A 9 11.91 1.22 -33.43
C ALA A 9 11.00 2.43 -33.72
N GLY A 10 11.04 3.46 -32.87
CA GLY A 10 10.26 4.68 -33.06
C GLY A 10 8.77 4.54 -32.73
N THR A 11 8.41 3.51 -31.96
CA THR A 11 7.08 3.30 -31.36
C THR A 11 7.21 3.06 -29.85
N ASN A 12 6.14 2.71 -29.17
CA ASN A 12 6.14 2.32 -27.76
C ASN A 12 5.16 1.17 -27.47
N SER A 13 5.22 0.61 -26.27
CA SER A 13 4.40 -0.51 -25.82
C SER A 13 2.89 -0.26 -26.01
N ARG A 14 2.42 0.96 -25.74
CA ARG A 14 1.02 1.36 -25.90
C ARG A 14 0.59 1.42 -27.36
N ILE A 15 1.39 2.00 -28.23
CA ILE A 15 1.11 2.05 -29.67
C ILE A 15 1.07 0.62 -30.21
N PHE A 16 1.98 -0.24 -29.77
CA PHE A 16 1.98 -1.65 -30.17
C PHE A 16 0.78 -2.41 -29.62
N GLU A 17 0.30 -2.07 -28.42
CA GLU A 17 -0.95 -2.59 -27.88
C GLU A 17 -2.15 -2.28 -28.80
N ILE A 18 -2.21 -1.06 -29.34
CA ILE A 18 -3.25 -0.65 -30.29
C ILE A 18 -3.08 -1.39 -31.64
N GLN A 19 -1.85 -1.48 -32.15
CA GLN A 19 -1.54 -2.16 -33.42
C GLN A 19 -1.90 -3.65 -33.39
N THR A 20 -1.77 -4.30 -32.24
CA THR A 20 -2.06 -5.73 -32.06
C THR A 20 -3.48 -6.02 -31.59
N ALA A 21 -4.32 -5.00 -31.36
CA ALA A 21 -5.67 -5.16 -30.81
C ALA A 21 -6.55 -6.13 -31.63
N ALA A 22 -6.48 -6.07 -32.96
CA ALA A 22 -7.25 -6.97 -33.83
C ALA A 22 -6.80 -8.43 -33.70
N ILE A 23 -5.48 -8.68 -33.69
CA ILE A 23 -4.92 -10.04 -33.50
C ILE A 23 -5.34 -10.60 -32.14
N ARG A 24 -5.28 -9.76 -31.09
CA ARG A 24 -5.65 -10.15 -29.73
C ARG A 24 -7.13 -10.47 -29.60
N TYR A 25 -7.98 -9.75 -30.32
CA TYR A 25 -9.43 -10.00 -30.37
C TYR A 25 -9.72 -11.37 -30.99
N GLU A 26 -9.08 -11.71 -32.12
CA GLU A 26 -9.28 -13.01 -32.80
C GLU A 26 -8.72 -14.20 -32.01
N LEU A 27 -7.58 -14.02 -31.33
CA LEU A 27 -7.02 -15.05 -30.44
C LEU A 27 -7.89 -15.30 -29.20
N GLY A 28 -8.79 -14.38 -28.86
CA GLY A 28 -9.73 -14.48 -27.75
C GLY A 28 -9.14 -14.15 -26.37
N ASP A 29 -10.02 -14.10 -25.37
CA ASP A 29 -9.72 -13.55 -24.04
C ASP A 29 -8.95 -14.52 -23.10
N ASN A 30 -8.64 -15.73 -23.56
CA ASN A 30 -7.94 -16.76 -22.77
C ASN A 30 -6.40 -16.63 -22.79
N HIS A 31 -5.89 -15.51 -23.30
CA HIS A 31 -4.47 -15.22 -23.47
C HIS A 31 -4.04 -13.99 -22.67
N ILE A 32 -2.85 -14.05 -22.08
CA ILE A 32 -2.22 -12.94 -21.37
C ILE A 32 -1.15 -12.37 -22.30
N TYR A 33 -1.14 -11.05 -22.47
CA TYR A 33 -0.19 -10.35 -23.33
C TYR A 33 0.63 -9.39 -22.47
N ASP A 34 1.94 -9.60 -22.44
CA ASP A 34 2.87 -8.75 -21.69
C ASP A 34 3.63 -7.85 -22.67
N PHE A 35 3.44 -6.54 -22.57
CA PHE A 35 4.12 -5.57 -23.44
C PHE A 35 5.36 -5.02 -22.76
N VAL A 36 6.51 -5.16 -23.41
CA VAL A 36 7.81 -4.67 -22.90
C VAL A 36 8.23 -3.43 -23.69
N GLU A 37 8.74 -2.44 -22.98
CA GLU A 37 9.22 -1.17 -23.55
C GLU A 37 10.73 -1.25 -23.86
N GLY A 38 11.15 -0.62 -24.95
CA GLY A 38 12.56 -0.42 -25.28
C GLY A 38 13.16 0.73 -24.48
N THR A 39 14.48 0.74 -24.34
CA THR A 39 15.19 1.67 -23.45
C THR A 39 15.91 2.80 -24.21
N VAL A 40 16.05 2.70 -25.53
CA VAL A 40 16.77 3.69 -26.36
C VAL A 40 15.78 4.71 -26.91
N PRO A 41 15.87 6.01 -26.55
CA PRO A 41 15.01 7.04 -27.14
C PRO A 41 15.18 7.10 -28.65
N SER A 42 14.06 7.13 -29.38
CA SER A 42 14.06 7.14 -30.85
C SER A 42 13.18 8.26 -31.40
N LYS A 43 13.28 8.51 -32.71
CA LYS A 43 12.34 9.41 -33.41
C LYS A 43 11.12 8.62 -33.84
N MET A 44 9.95 9.24 -33.74
CA MET A 44 8.69 8.63 -34.20
C MET A 44 8.76 8.31 -35.69
N GLN A 45 8.46 7.06 -36.03
CA GLN A 45 8.45 6.64 -37.43
C GLN A 45 7.27 7.27 -38.18
N PRO A 46 7.43 7.61 -39.47
CA PRO A 46 6.35 8.17 -40.28
C PRO A 46 5.11 7.26 -40.31
N GLY A 47 3.91 7.82 -40.16
CA GLY A 47 2.64 7.09 -40.16
C GLY A 47 2.17 6.62 -38.78
N ILE A 48 3.03 6.68 -37.76
CA ILE A 48 2.64 6.43 -36.36
C ILE A 48 1.90 7.64 -35.76
N ASP A 49 2.11 8.83 -36.31
CA ASP A 49 1.46 10.08 -35.92
C ASP A 49 -0.08 10.04 -36.01
N VAL A 50 -0.64 9.06 -36.73
CA VAL A 50 -2.08 8.80 -36.81
C VAL A 50 -2.64 8.17 -35.53
N VAL A 51 -1.83 7.41 -34.80
CA VAL A 51 -2.22 6.65 -33.59
C VAL A 51 -1.50 7.11 -32.32
N ALA A 52 -0.39 7.86 -32.46
CA ALA A 52 0.40 8.41 -31.38
C ALA A 52 0.10 9.90 -31.14
N TRP A 53 0.44 10.39 -29.95
CA TRP A 53 0.23 11.80 -29.62
C TRP A 53 1.42 12.63 -30.13
N LYS A 54 1.19 13.90 -30.44
CA LYS A 54 2.19 14.80 -31.08
C LYS A 54 3.53 14.89 -30.33
N ASP A 55 3.53 14.68 -29.02
CA ASP A 55 4.70 14.72 -28.13
C ASP A 55 4.87 13.40 -27.33
N GLU A 56 4.36 12.28 -27.84
CA GLU A 56 4.48 10.98 -27.17
C GLU A 56 5.92 10.45 -27.25
N PRO A 57 6.57 10.10 -26.12
CA PRO A 57 7.90 9.49 -26.16
C PRO A 57 7.84 8.10 -26.80
N VAL A 58 8.82 7.82 -27.65
CA VAL A 58 8.96 6.56 -28.39
C VAL A 58 10.39 6.05 -28.30
N TYR A 59 10.53 4.73 -28.43
CA TYR A 59 11.76 4.02 -28.09
C TYR A 59 12.16 3.02 -29.18
N ALA A 60 13.36 2.50 -29.03
CA ALA A 60 13.97 1.39 -29.75
C ALA A 60 14.63 0.47 -28.72
N TYR A 61 14.88 -0.78 -29.08
CA TYR A 61 15.60 -1.71 -28.20
C TYR A 61 17.11 -1.50 -28.29
N PHE A 62 17.62 -1.15 -29.47
CA PHE A 62 19.03 -0.86 -29.67
C PHE A 62 19.24 0.22 -30.74
N ASP A 63 20.41 0.84 -30.75
CA ASP A 63 20.90 1.68 -31.84
C ASP A 63 21.71 0.82 -32.81
N GLU A 64 21.31 0.81 -34.08
CA GLU A 64 21.92 0.02 -35.15
C GLU A 64 23.39 0.38 -35.39
N HIS A 65 23.82 1.59 -35.00
CA HIS A 65 25.20 2.06 -35.14
C HIS A 65 26.05 1.74 -33.91
N ASN A 66 25.43 1.33 -32.80
CA ASN A 66 26.12 1.08 -31.53
C ASN A 66 26.01 -0.40 -31.12
N PRO A 67 27.06 -1.22 -31.36
CA PRO A 67 27.04 -2.65 -31.04
C PRO A 67 26.81 -2.93 -29.55
N GLN A 68 27.21 -2.02 -28.66
CA GLN A 68 27.00 -2.20 -27.22
C GLN A 68 25.52 -2.16 -26.85
N THR A 69 24.72 -1.35 -27.55
CA THR A 69 23.27 -1.28 -27.28
C THR A 69 22.56 -2.55 -27.75
N GLY A 70 22.98 -3.16 -28.87
CA GLY A 70 22.46 -4.44 -29.32
C GLY A 70 22.81 -5.59 -28.38
N PHE A 71 24.05 -5.61 -27.88
CA PHE A 71 24.49 -6.59 -26.88
C PHE A 71 23.76 -6.43 -25.54
N ALA A 72 23.55 -5.19 -25.09
CA ALA A 72 22.76 -4.91 -23.89
C ALA A 72 21.29 -5.33 -24.07
N ALA A 73 20.67 -5.00 -25.20
CA ALA A 73 19.30 -5.40 -25.52
C ALA A 73 19.12 -6.93 -25.55
N TYR A 74 20.12 -7.65 -26.04
CA TYR A 74 20.14 -9.12 -26.01
C TYR A 74 20.11 -9.64 -24.57
N HIS A 75 21.01 -9.16 -23.73
CA HIS A 75 21.09 -9.60 -22.34
C HIS A 75 19.84 -9.21 -21.55
N TYR A 76 19.28 -8.02 -21.77
CA TYR A 76 18.01 -7.64 -21.15
C TYR A 76 16.87 -8.55 -21.57
N LEU A 77 16.81 -8.97 -22.84
CA LEU A 77 15.81 -9.94 -23.29
C LEU A 77 15.99 -11.31 -22.64
N GLU A 78 17.23 -11.81 -22.56
CA GLU A 78 17.56 -13.08 -21.93
C GLU A 78 17.20 -13.09 -20.43
N GLU A 79 17.63 -12.06 -19.71
CA GLU A 79 17.32 -11.82 -18.31
C GLU A 79 15.82 -11.73 -18.06
N TYR A 80 15.12 -10.93 -18.87
CA TYR A 80 13.67 -10.79 -18.79
C TYR A 80 12.96 -12.14 -18.99
N LEU A 81 13.41 -12.97 -19.94
CA LEU A 81 12.82 -14.29 -20.16
C LEU A 81 13.10 -15.27 -19.03
N LEU A 82 14.25 -15.17 -18.35
CA LEU A 82 14.58 -15.98 -17.18
C LEU A 82 13.76 -15.57 -15.95
N GLU A 83 13.52 -14.28 -15.76
CA GLU A 83 12.82 -13.75 -14.59
C GLU A 83 11.29 -13.83 -14.71
N GLU A 84 10.76 -13.42 -15.87
CA GLU A 84 9.33 -13.31 -16.11
C GLU A 84 8.77 -14.50 -16.90
N GLY A 85 9.61 -15.40 -17.43
CA GLY A 85 9.15 -16.62 -18.08
C GLY A 85 8.44 -17.62 -17.13
N PRO A 86 7.87 -18.72 -17.67
CA PRO A 86 7.86 -19.11 -19.06
C PRO A 86 6.79 -18.40 -19.89
N TYR A 87 7.10 -18.15 -21.16
CA TYR A 87 6.17 -17.64 -22.16
C TYR A 87 5.79 -18.77 -23.13
N ASP A 88 4.52 -18.84 -23.51
CA ASP A 88 4.06 -19.81 -24.52
C ASP A 88 4.40 -19.33 -25.94
N GLY A 89 4.45 -18.01 -26.18
CA GLY A 89 4.79 -17.45 -27.48
C GLY A 89 5.23 -16.00 -27.43
N VAL A 90 5.67 -15.48 -28.57
CA VAL A 90 6.11 -14.08 -28.72
C VAL A 90 5.52 -13.44 -29.97
N ILE A 91 5.14 -12.17 -29.88
CA ILE A 91 4.76 -11.28 -30.98
C ILE A 91 5.76 -10.13 -31.00
N ALA A 92 6.56 -10.03 -32.05
CA ALA A 92 7.63 -9.04 -32.15
C ALA A 92 7.49 -8.22 -33.44
N PHE A 93 7.56 -6.90 -33.32
CA PHE A 93 7.45 -5.98 -34.45
C PHE A 93 8.79 -5.34 -34.80
N SER A 94 9.09 -5.24 -36.10
CA SER A 94 10.25 -4.51 -36.63
C SER A 94 11.55 -4.94 -35.95
N GLN A 95 12.25 -4.01 -35.31
CA GLN A 95 13.53 -4.22 -34.63
C GLN A 95 13.47 -5.32 -33.56
N ALA A 96 12.35 -5.51 -32.86
CA ALA A 96 12.22 -6.59 -31.89
C ALA A 96 12.21 -7.98 -32.56
N GLY A 97 11.72 -8.09 -33.79
CA GLY A 97 11.79 -9.33 -34.57
C GLY A 97 13.22 -9.77 -34.82
N THR A 98 14.10 -8.81 -35.11
CA THR A 98 15.54 -9.03 -35.25
C THR A 98 16.15 -9.58 -33.95
N MET A 99 15.78 -9.01 -32.80
CA MET A 99 16.26 -9.47 -31.49
C MET A 99 15.80 -10.89 -31.15
N ILE A 100 14.52 -11.18 -31.35
CA ILE A 100 13.97 -12.51 -31.05
C ILE A 100 14.62 -13.60 -31.91
N LEU A 101 14.82 -13.35 -33.20
CA LEU A 101 15.52 -14.31 -34.06
C LEU A 101 16.99 -14.46 -33.66
N THR A 102 17.67 -13.36 -33.32
CA THR A 102 19.05 -13.40 -32.82
C THR A 102 19.17 -14.29 -31.58
N TYR A 103 18.23 -14.15 -30.64
CA TYR A 103 18.15 -14.95 -29.43
C TYR A 103 17.90 -16.44 -29.72
N LEU A 104 16.89 -16.75 -30.55
CA LEU A 104 16.54 -18.13 -30.90
C LEU A 104 17.66 -18.85 -31.68
N ILE A 105 18.33 -18.17 -32.61
CA ILE A 105 19.48 -18.71 -33.35
C ILE A 105 20.62 -19.03 -32.39
N HIS A 106 20.90 -18.12 -31.45
CA HIS A 106 21.98 -18.32 -30.48
C HIS A 106 21.74 -19.56 -29.62
N LEU A 107 20.54 -19.71 -29.06
CA LEU A 107 20.17 -20.88 -28.27
C LEU A 107 20.26 -22.18 -29.07
N ALA A 108 19.75 -22.17 -30.30
CA ALA A 108 19.78 -23.34 -31.17
C ALA A 108 21.21 -23.74 -31.61
N LYS A 109 22.13 -22.77 -31.72
CA LYS A 109 23.56 -23.04 -31.95
C LYS A 109 24.26 -23.63 -30.73
N GLN A 110 23.91 -23.19 -29.51
CA GLN A 110 24.52 -23.67 -28.28
C GLN A 110 24.13 -25.11 -27.96
N ASP A 111 22.83 -25.42 -28.00
CA ASP A 111 22.31 -26.76 -27.75
C ASP A 111 21.11 -27.06 -28.66
N PRO A 112 21.31 -27.84 -29.75
CA PRO A 112 20.23 -28.22 -30.66
C PRO A 112 19.11 -29.06 -30.00
N ARG A 113 19.34 -29.59 -28.79
CA ARG A 113 18.37 -30.39 -28.03
C ARG A 113 17.70 -29.60 -26.90
N ALA A 114 18.12 -28.36 -26.65
CA ALA A 114 17.52 -27.53 -25.62
C ALA A 114 16.06 -27.18 -25.96
N GLU A 115 15.22 -27.16 -24.95
CA GLU A 115 13.85 -26.70 -25.08
C GLU A 115 13.85 -25.19 -25.37
N MET A 116 13.15 -24.79 -26.44
CA MET A 116 13.09 -23.38 -26.82
C MET A 116 12.22 -22.59 -25.83
N PRO A 117 12.55 -21.31 -25.59
CA PRO A 117 11.87 -20.46 -24.59
C PRO A 117 10.43 -20.11 -24.97
N PHE A 118 10.04 -20.36 -26.22
CA PHE A 118 8.70 -20.16 -26.74
C PHE A 118 8.24 -21.40 -27.49
N LYS A 119 6.92 -21.65 -27.52
CA LYS A 119 6.31 -22.69 -28.36
C LYS A 119 5.98 -22.19 -29.76
N PHE A 120 5.86 -20.87 -29.96
CA PHE A 120 5.66 -20.24 -31.27
C PHE A 120 6.14 -18.78 -31.28
N ALA A 121 6.42 -18.23 -32.46
CA ALA A 121 6.74 -16.81 -32.64
C ALA A 121 5.95 -16.18 -33.81
N ILE A 122 5.47 -14.96 -33.63
CA ILE A 122 4.85 -14.12 -34.67
C ILE A 122 5.74 -12.91 -34.87
N ILE A 123 6.28 -12.74 -36.07
CA ILE A 123 7.22 -11.68 -36.43
C ILE A 123 6.58 -10.78 -37.46
N LEU A 124 6.41 -9.51 -37.11
CA LEU A 124 5.72 -8.50 -37.89
C LEU A 124 6.74 -7.50 -38.47
N SER A 125 6.81 -7.36 -39.79
CA SER A 125 7.58 -6.34 -40.52
C SER A 125 9.00 -6.14 -40.00
N ILE A 126 9.77 -7.23 -39.85
CA ILE A 126 11.18 -7.17 -39.45
C ILE A 126 11.95 -6.28 -40.43
N THR A 127 12.76 -5.36 -39.92
CA THR A 127 13.47 -4.38 -40.75
C THR A 127 14.91 -4.78 -41.04
N HIS A 128 15.51 -5.60 -40.17
CA HIS A 128 16.91 -6.00 -40.24
C HIS A 128 17.08 -7.51 -40.08
N PRO A 129 18.00 -8.15 -40.84
CA PRO A 129 18.34 -9.55 -40.63
C PRO A 129 18.85 -9.80 -39.20
N PRO A 130 18.66 -11.01 -38.65
CA PRO A 130 19.17 -11.38 -37.33
C PRO A 130 20.66 -11.06 -37.16
N LEU A 131 21.04 -10.59 -35.99
CA LEU A 131 22.41 -10.22 -35.65
C LEU A 131 23.20 -11.44 -35.17
N ASP A 132 24.50 -11.46 -35.42
CA ASP A 132 25.38 -12.50 -34.90
C ASP A 132 25.80 -12.15 -33.47
N TYR A 133 25.40 -12.99 -32.50
CA TYR A 133 25.72 -12.81 -31.09
C TYR A 133 27.23 -12.74 -30.82
N GLU A 134 28.04 -13.59 -31.47
CA GLU A 134 29.49 -13.60 -31.26
C GLU A 134 30.14 -12.32 -31.82
N ALA A 135 29.58 -11.78 -32.90
CA ALA A 135 30.01 -10.49 -33.43
C ALA A 135 29.63 -9.34 -32.48
N LEU A 136 28.42 -9.35 -31.93
CA LEU A 136 27.96 -8.38 -30.93
C LEU A 136 28.85 -8.39 -29.69
N GLN A 137 29.20 -9.58 -29.18
CA GLN A 137 30.11 -9.76 -28.05
C GLN A 137 31.50 -9.17 -28.33
N LYS A 138 31.96 -9.22 -29.59
CA LYS A 138 33.24 -8.64 -30.05
C LYS A 138 33.12 -7.15 -30.41
N GLY A 139 31.98 -6.50 -30.13
CA GLY A 139 31.75 -5.09 -30.41
C GLY A 139 31.57 -4.78 -31.90
N ARG A 140 31.01 -5.71 -32.70
CA ARG A 140 30.71 -5.52 -34.13
C ARG A 140 29.25 -5.83 -34.42
N VAL A 141 28.60 -4.98 -35.23
CA VAL A 141 27.26 -5.26 -35.76
C VAL A 141 27.42 -6.03 -37.06
N MET A 142 27.23 -7.35 -37.02
CA MET A 142 27.19 -8.21 -38.21
C MET A 142 25.90 -9.03 -38.20
N THR A 143 25.34 -9.30 -39.37
CA THR A 143 24.19 -10.19 -39.52
C THR A 143 24.65 -11.65 -39.57
N VAL A 144 23.79 -12.56 -39.14
CA VAL A 144 24.01 -14.00 -39.24
C VAL A 144 24.10 -14.43 -40.71
N ASP A 145 24.95 -15.42 -41.01
CA ASP A 145 24.92 -16.14 -42.28
C ASP A 145 23.64 -17.00 -42.36
N LEU A 146 22.68 -16.54 -43.17
CA LEU A 146 21.36 -17.16 -43.32
C LEU A 146 21.44 -18.56 -43.96
N GLU A 147 22.41 -18.82 -44.84
CA GLU A 147 22.58 -20.15 -45.43
C GLU A 147 23.11 -21.15 -44.40
N ALA A 148 24.06 -20.71 -43.55
CA ALA A 148 24.61 -21.55 -42.49
C ALA A 148 23.62 -21.82 -41.34
N THR A 149 22.56 -21.01 -41.19
CA THR A 149 21.57 -21.10 -40.10
C THR A 149 20.18 -21.54 -40.56
N LYS A 150 20.08 -22.07 -41.77
CA LYS A 150 18.83 -22.53 -42.36
C LYS A 150 18.17 -23.64 -41.53
N GLY A 151 16.91 -23.44 -41.17
CA GLY A 151 16.10 -24.40 -40.42
C GLY A 151 16.60 -24.68 -38.98
N ILE A 152 17.43 -23.81 -38.41
CA ILE A 152 17.99 -24.00 -37.07
C ILE A 152 16.95 -23.78 -35.96
N VAL A 153 16.00 -22.86 -36.16
CA VAL A 153 14.97 -22.54 -35.17
C VAL A 153 13.83 -23.58 -35.24
N PRO A 154 13.62 -24.40 -34.20
CA PRO A 154 12.76 -25.58 -34.28
C PRO A 154 11.30 -25.32 -33.90
N ILE A 155 10.89 -24.06 -33.71
CA ILE A 155 9.53 -23.70 -33.29
C ILE A 155 8.70 -23.18 -34.46
N PRO A 156 7.37 -23.37 -34.44
CA PRO A 156 6.46 -22.73 -35.38
C PRO A 156 6.61 -21.20 -35.38
N THR A 157 6.84 -20.62 -36.56
CA THR A 157 6.96 -19.16 -36.73
C THR A 157 6.06 -18.64 -37.84
N ALA A 158 5.34 -17.55 -37.57
CA ALA A 158 4.62 -16.79 -38.58
C ALA A 158 5.37 -15.48 -38.85
N HIS A 159 5.76 -15.26 -40.11
CA HIS A 159 6.40 -14.01 -40.53
C HIS A 159 5.42 -13.24 -41.43
N ILE A 160 5.07 -12.03 -41.03
CA ILE A 160 4.07 -11.18 -41.70
C ILE A 160 4.76 -9.87 -42.04
N TRP A 161 4.68 -9.42 -43.29
CA TRP A 161 5.24 -8.15 -43.73
C TRP A 161 4.33 -7.50 -44.78
N GLY A 162 4.43 -6.18 -44.91
CA GLY A 162 3.71 -5.42 -45.93
C GLY A 162 4.38 -5.56 -47.30
N SER A 163 3.61 -5.48 -48.38
CA SER A 163 4.14 -5.43 -49.75
C SER A 163 4.98 -4.18 -50.03
N LEU A 164 4.83 -3.14 -49.20
CA LEU A 164 5.55 -1.87 -49.27
C LEU A 164 6.74 -1.80 -48.30
N ASP A 165 7.03 -2.85 -47.53
CA ASP A 165 8.18 -2.85 -46.63
C ASP A 165 9.46 -2.85 -47.50
N GLU A 166 10.25 -1.76 -47.43
CA GLU A 166 11.42 -1.49 -48.29
C GLU A 166 12.45 -2.63 -48.40
N PRO A 167 12.60 -3.55 -47.43
CA PRO A 167 13.46 -4.72 -47.58
C PRO A 167 12.69 -6.04 -47.74
N ALA A 168 11.48 -6.07 -48.31
CA ALA A 168 10.66 -7.28 -48.47
C ALA A 168 11.45 -8.52 -49.00
N SER A 169 12.42 -8.34 -49.90
CA SER A 169 13.26 -9.43 -50.41
C SER A 169 14.31 -9.95 -49.41
N ARG A 170 14.97 -9.06 -48.64
CA ARG A 170 15.97 -9.43 -47.61
C ARG A 170 15.30 -9.94 -46.34
N VAL A 171 14.14 -9.40 -46.01
CA VAL A 171 13.33 -9.78 -44.85
C VAL A 171 12.69 -11.15 -45.07
N ALA A 172 12.19 -11.43 -46.27
CA ALA A 172 11.71 -12.75 -46.63
C ALA A 172 12.79 -13.82 -46.39
N THR A 173 14.07 -13.57 -46.73
CA THR A 173 15.14 -14.55 -46.50
C THR A 173 15.39 -14.87 -45.02
N SER A 174 14.99 -14.00 -44.08
CA SER A 174 15.15 -14.28 -42.64
C SER A 174 14.24 -15.41 -42.15
N ASN A 175 13.16 -15.73 -42.89
CA ASN A 175 12.30 -16.88 -42.57
C ASN A 175 13.00 -18.23 -42.78
N SER A 176 14.08 -18.28 -43.59
CA SER A 176 14.80 -19.51 -43.93
C SER A 176 15.49 -20.13 -42.71
N VAL A 177 15.71 -19.33 -41.67
CA VAL A 177 16.27 -19.74 -40.38
C VAL A 177 15.32 -20.66 -39.60
N CYS A 178 14.01 -20.56 -39.83
CA CYS A 178 13.00 -21.36 -39.15
C CYS A 178 12.72 -22.66 -39.91
N LYS A 179 12.42 -23.75 -39.19
CA LYS A 179 12.07 -25.03 -39.83
C LYS A 179 10.80 -24.91 -40.67
N ALA A 180 10.89 -25.32 -41.93
CA ALA A 180 9.75 -25.38 -42.85
C ALA A 180 9.00 -26.70 -42.69
N GLU A 181 8.04 -26.78 -41.77
CA GLU A 181 7.02 -27.84 -41.77
C GLU A 181 5.68 -27.22 -42.21
N SER A 182 5.19 -27.63 -43.39
CA SER A 182 3.95 -27.17 -44.07
C SER A 182 3.79 -25.64 -44.24
N ILE A 183 4.17 -25.12 -45.41
CA ILE A 183 3.96 -23.72 -45.76
C ILE A 183 2.59 -23.54 -46.44
N GLU A 184 1.65 -22.84 -45.81
CA GLU A 184 0.51 -22.22 -46.50
C GLU A 184 0.85 -20.76 -46.83
N TRP A 185 1.14 -20.46 -48.09
CA TRP A 185 1.27 -19.08 -48.57
C TRP A 185 -0.13 -18.52 -48.88
N GLY A 186 -0.68 -17.72 -47.97
CA GLY A 186 -1.89 -16.94 -48.21
C GLY A 186 -1.55 -15.50 -48.60
N SER A 187 -1.61 -15.16 -49.88
CA SER A 187 -1.57 -13.77 -50.34
C SER A 187 -2.95 -13.12 -50.11
N LEU A 188 -3.15 -12.45 -48.98
CA LEU A 188 -4.38 -11.70 -48.71
C LEU A 188 -4.29 -10.27 -49.28
N HIS A 189 -4.29 -10.13 -50.61
CA HIS A 189 -4.52 -8.84 -51.27
C HIS A 189 -5.26 -9.02 -52.61
N SER A 190 -6.59 -9.15 -52.53
CA SER A 190 -7.53 -8.78 -53.58
C SER A 190 -9.00 -8.66 -53.12
N GLU A 191 -9.38 -9.09 -51.91
CA GLU A 191 -10.78 -9.11 -51.45
C GLU A 191 -11.32 -7.79 -50.84
N LEU A 192 -11.05 -6.65 -51.47
CA LEU A 192 -11.91 -5.46 -51.29
C LEU A 192 -12.38 -4.84 -52.60
N ARG A 193 -12.26 -5.55 -53.73
CA ARG A 193 -13.02 -5.23 -54.93
C ARG A 193 -13.75 -6.45 -55.46
N THR A 194 -15.07 -6.41 -55.27
CA THR A 194 -16.12 -7.08 -56.04
C THR A 194 -16.20 -8.60 -55.98
N MET A 195 -17.36 -9.07 -55.48
CA MET A 195 -17.97 -10.34 -55.87
C MET A 195 -17.73 -10.63 -57.36
N GLY A 196 -17.12 -11.78 -57.68
CA GLY A 196 -17.05 -12.26 -59.06
C GLY A 196 -15.86 -13.17 -59.37
N SER A 197 -16.01 -14.47 -59.08
CA SER A 197 -15.65 -15.62 -59.92
C SER A 197 -14.20 -15.85 -60.46
N PHE A 198 -13.74 -17.08 -60.22
CA PHE A 198 -12.85 -17.96 -61.02
C PHE A 198 -11.32 -18.03 -60.78
N GLU A 199 -10.93 -19.24 -60.34
CA GLU A 199 -9.84 -20.18 -60.68
C GLU A 199 -8.37 -19.74 -60.91
N LEU A 200 -7.50 -20.43 -60.16
CA LEU A 200 -6.05 -20.58 -60.32
C LEU A 200 -5.67 -21.31 -61.62
N HIS A 201 -4.60 -20.85 -62.29
CA HIS A 201 -3.76 -21.67 -63.17
C HIS A 201 -2.29 -21.22 -63.16
N GLY A 202 -1.39 -22.18 -62.97
CA GLY A 202 -0.25 -22.38 -63.90
C GLY A 202 1.07 -21.64 -63.67
N SER A 203 2.05 -22.41 -63.21
CA SER A 203 3.51 -22.35 -63.43
C SER A 203 4.09 -21.52 -64.60
N ARG A 204 5.35 -21.09 -64.36
CA ARG A 204 6.52 -20.91 -65.26
C ARG A 204 7.05 -19.47 -65.42
N THR A 205 8.34 -19.38 -65.13
CA THR A 205 9.33 -18.37 -65.47
C THR A 205 9.30 -18.00 -66.96
N GLU A 206 9.35 -16.69 -67.27
CA GLU A 206 10.09 -16.16 -68.42
C GLU A 206 10.30 -14.64 -68.26
N LEU A 207 11.55 -14.20 -68.44
CA LEU A 207 11.92 -12.80 -68.59
C LEU A 207 11.34 -12.27 -69.91
N ILE A 208 10.69 -11.11 -69.87
CA ILE A 208 10.50 -10.26 -71.04
C ILE A 208 10.92 -8.84 -70.68
N ASP A 209 11.83 -8.34 -71.49
CA ASP A 209 12.52 -7.05 -71.41
C ASP A 209 11.75 -5.98 -72.22
N LEU A 210 11.97 -4.71 -71.83
CA LEU A 210 11.75 -3.43 -72.54
C LEU A 210 10.37 -2.70 -72.41
N PRO A 211 10.32 -1.34 -72.53
CA PRO A 211 11.39 -0.34 -72.59
C PRO A 211 11.29 0.82 -71.56
N ALA A 212 12.40 1.54 -71.45
CA ALA A 212 12.59 2.74 -70.63
C ALA A 212 11.73 3.94 -71.05
N VAL A 213 11.31 4.74 -70.07
CA VAL A 213 10.97 6.17 -70.25
C VAL A 213 11.72 6.97 -69.18
N THR A 214 12.62 7.83 -69.64
CA THR A 214 13.43 8.78 -68.87
C THR A 214 12.64 10.02 -68.41
N PRO A 215 13.16 10.80 -67.44
CA PRO A 215 12.39 11.71 -66.57
C PRO A 215 12.44 13.17 -67.04
N GLU A 216 11.49 14.02 -66.61
CA GLU A 216 11.64 15.49 -66.59
C GLU A 216 10.57 16.21 -65.71
N PRO A 217 10.74 17.50 -65.33
CA PRO A 217 10.73 17.93 -63.93
C PRO A 217 9.75 19.09 -63.57
N LEU A 218 9.65 19.35 -62.25
CA LEU A 218 9.34 20.61 -61.53
C LEU A 218 8.37 21.63 -62.15
N LEU A 219 7.25 21.89 -61.43
CA LEU A 219 6.58 23.20 -61.44
C LEU A 219 6.12 23.62 -60.02
N SER A 220 6.91 24.53 -59.46
CA SER A 220 6.57 25.75 -58.70
C SER A 220 5.46 25.75 -57.62
N ARG A 221 5.90 26.02 -56.38
CA ARG A 221 5.15 26.71 -55.30
C ARG A 221 4.55 28.03 -55.78
N PRO A 222 3.53 28.52 -55.05
CA PRO A 222 3.48 29.93 -54.67
C PRO A 222 3.47 30.10 -53.14
N GLU A 223 4.38 30.95 -52.65
CA GLU A 223 4.26 31.64 -51.38
C GLU A 223 3.48 32.94 -51.58
N ALA A 224 2.56 33.27 -50.68
CA ALA A 224 2.08 34.63 -50.50
C ALA A 224 1.71 34.90 -49.03
N THR A 225 2.44 35.87 -48.48
CA THR A 225 2.30 36.59 -47.21
C THR A 225 1.03 37.45 -47.13
N HIS A 226 0.31 37.47 -46.00
CA HIS A 226 0.12 38.67 -45.13
C HIS A 226 -1.01 38.53 -44.07
N LYS A 227 -0.68 39.04 -42.87
CA LYS A 227 -1.49 39.82 -41.91
C LYS A 227 -2.57 39.13 -41.04
N ASN A 228 -2.19 39.02 -39.76
CA ASN A 228 -2.95 39.35 -38.54
C ASN A 228 -4.47 39.50 -38.69
N ASN A 229 -5.20 38.56 -38.10
CA ASN A 229 -6.44 38.81 -37.37
C ASN A 229 -6.83 37.54 -36.60
N LEU A 230 -6.41 37.43 -35.34
CA LEU A 230 -7.06 36.54 -34.40
C LEU A 230 -7.35 37.33 -33.13
N ASN A 231 -8.59 37.79 -33.06
CA ASN A 231 -9.26 38.22 -31.86
C ASN A 231 -9.12 37.14 -30.78
N HIS A 232 -8.90 37.60 -29.55
CA HIS A 232 -9.11 36.83 -28.33
C HIS A 232 -10.49 36.15 -28.36
N SER A 233 -10.52 34.85 -28.62
CA SER A 233 -11.63 33.98 -28.22
C SER A 233 -11.09 33.00 -27.18
N VAL A 234 -11.46 33.29 -25.94
CA VAL A 234 -11.42 32.48 -24.72
C VAL A 234 -11.00 31.02 -24.91
N VAL A 235 -9.87 30.66 -24.31
CA VAL A 235 -9.48 29.27 -24.05
C VAL A 235 -10.48 28.66 -23.08
N GLU A 236 -11.41 27.84 -23.57
CA GLU A 236 -12.03 26.82 -22.73
C GLU A 236 -11.04 25.65 -22.55
N PRO A 237 -10.76 25.21 -21.31
CA PRO A 237 -9.89 24.06 -21.09
C PRO A 237 -10.63 22.77 -21.48
N GLN A 238 -10.36 22.27 -22.69
CA GLN A 238 -10.86 20.98 -23.13
C GLN A 238 -10.28 19.82 -22.28
N SER A 239 -11.23 19.11 -21.69
CA SER A 239 -11.20 17.86 -20.94
C SER A 239 -10.05 16.88 -21.21
N GLN A 240 -9.41 16.49 -20.10
CA GLN A 240 -8.46 15.40 -19.95
C GLN A 240 -8.94 14.08 -20.57
N ILE A 241 -8.10 13.52 -21.44
CA ILE A 241 -8.20 12.15 -21.95
C ILE A 241 -7.99 11.18 -20.77
N SER A 242 -9.01 10.35 -20.52
CA SER A 242 -9.13 9.49 -19.34
C SER A 242 -8.27 8.23 -19.46
N ARG A 243 -7.25 8.10 -18.61
CA ARG A 243 -6.56 6.83 -18.31
C ARG A 243 -7.48 5.91 -17.48
N PRO A 244 -7.39 4.58 -17.56
CA PRO A 244 -8.36 3.71 -16.91
C PRO A 244 -8.27 3.81 -15.38
N GLY A 245 -9.38 4.20 -14.75
CA GLY A 245 -9.65 3.93 -13.35
C GLY A 245 -9.15 4.95 -12.32
N TYR A 246 -9.16 6.26 -12.59
CA TYR A 246 -9.11 7.29 -11.55
C TYR A 246 -10.44 8.04 -11.48
N LEU A 247 -10.85 8.44 -10.27
CA LEU A 247 -12.07 9.24 -10.11
C LEU A 247 -11.74 10.70 -10.43
N HIS A 248 -12.59 11.35 -11.21
CA HIS A 248 -12.47 12.77 -11.55
C HIS A 248 -13.74 13.54 -11.17
N GLY A 249 -13.59 14.87 -11.02
CA GLY A 249 -14.70 15.79 -10.75
C GLY A 249 -15.42 15.53 -9.43
N LEU A 250 -16.74 15.75 -9.43
CA LEU A 250 -17.59 15.64 -8.23
C LEU A 250 -17.57 14.22 -7.61
N ARG A 251 -17.41 13.17 -8.42
CA ARG A 251 -17.35 11.78 -7.92
C ARG A 251 -16.12 11.53 -7.05
N LEU A 252 -14.97 12.11 -7.41
CA LEU A 252 -13.75 12.02 -6.60
C LEU A 252 -13.97 12.65 -5.23
N TRP A 253 -14.56 13.84 -5.19
CA TRP A 253 -14.83 14.55 -3.95
C TRP A 253 -15.86 13.85 -3.08
N ILE A 254 -16.96 13.35 -3.65
CA ILE A 254 -17.99 12.61 -2.88
C ILE A 254 -17.41 11.32 -2.32
N VAL A 255 -16.72 10.52 -3.14
CA VAL A 255 -16.12 9.25 -2.69
C VAL A 255 -15.00 9.53 -1.67
N GLY A 256 -14.10 10.47 -1.96
CA GLY A 256 -13.03 10.86 -1.05
C GLY A 256 -13.55 11.38 0.29
N ALA A 257 -14.59 12.22 0.27
CA ALA A 257 -15.23 12.72 1.49
C ALA A 257 -15.95 11.61 2.26
N SER A 258 -16.59 10.65 1.58
CA SER A 258 -17.27 9.54 2.24
C SER A 258 -16.28 8.56 2.87
N VAL A 259 -15.17 8.26 2.18
CA VAL A 259 -14.06 7.46 2.73
C VAL A 259 -13.41 8.20 3.90
N GLY A 260 -13.13 9.49 3.73
CA GLY A 260 -12.57 10.35 4.77
C GLY A 260 -13.49 10.42 5.99
N LEU A 261 -14.80 10.51 5.81
CA LEU A 261 -15.77 10.48 6.90
C LEU A 261 -15.75 9.11 7.60
N GLY A 262 -15.75 8.00 6.86
CA GLY A 262 -15.60 6.67 7.49
C GLY A 262 -14.31 6.51 8.30
N LEU A 263 -13.19 7.01 7.77
CA LEU A 263 -11.90 7.04 8.45
C LEU A 263 -11.93 7.92 9.70
N PHE A 264 -12.60 9.08 9.61
CA PHE A 264 -12.81 9.99 10.73
C PHE A 264 -13.62 9.32 11.84
N LEU A 265 -14.78 8.73 11.52
CA LEU A 265 -15.66 8.10 12.51
C LEU A 265 -14.93 6.94 13.22
N ALA A 266 -14.26 6.06 12.46
CA ALA A 266 -13.52 4.94 13.04
C ALA A 266 -12.37 5.39 13.96
N THR A 267 -11.70 6.50 13.63
CA THR A 267 -10.56 6.99 14.43
C THR A 267 -11.03 7.82 15.62
N ALA A 268 -12.08 8.62 15.45
CA ALA A 268 -12.66 9.44 16.51
C ALA A 268 -13.15 8.55 17.66
N GLU A 269 -13.78 7.41 17.36
CA GLU A 269 -14.26 6.43 18.35
C GLU A 269 -13.21 5.93 19.37
N ILE A 270 -11.93 6.00 19.03
CA ILE A 270 -10.84 5.65 19.96
C ILE A 270 -10.74 6.70 21.09
N THR A 271 -10.95 7.97 20.76
CA THR A 271 -10.73 9.11 21.67
C THR A 271 -12.03 9.65 22.26
N VAL A 272 -13.15 9.53 21.54
CA VAL A 272 -14.49 9.94 21.98
C VAL A 272 -14.85 9.36 23.34
N ILE A 273 -14.55 8.09 23.58
CA ILE A 273 -14.89 7.42 24.85
C ILE A 273 -14.08 7.95 26.01
N SER A 274 -12.85 8.44 25.80
CA SER A 274 -11.97 8.89 26.90
C SER A 274 -12.62 9.93 27.83
N THR A 275 -13.40 10.84 27.25
CA THR A 275 -14.12 11.91 27.95
C THR A 275 -15.51 11.50 28.43
N SER A 276 -16.08 10.44 27.87
CA SER A 276 -17.44 9.99 28.21
C SER A 276 -17.44 8.73 29.09
N LEU A 277 -16.29 8.08 29.29
CA LEU A 277 -16.19 6.79 29.97
C LEU A 277 -16.69 6.86 31.40
N VAL A 278 -16.34 7.94 32.12
CA VAL A 278 -16.78 8.18 33.49
C VAL A 278 -18.31 8.19 33.56
N THR A 279 -18.97 9.05 32.77
CA THR A 279 -20.43 9.13 32.70
C THR A 279 -21.08 7.79 32.32
N ILE A 280 -20.47 7.04 31.39
CA ILE A 280 -20.98 5.73 30.95
C ILE A 280 -20.90 4.72 32.09
N SER A 281 -19.77 4.68 32.79
CA SER A 281 -19.53 3.77 33.91
C SER A 281 -20.50 4.02 35.06
N GLU A 282 -20.76 5.29 35.37
CA GLU A 282 -21.74 5.69 36.39
C GLU A 282 -23.16 5.29 36.02
N HIS A 283 -23.58 5.53 34.78
CA HIS A 283 -24.95 5.24 34.34
C HIS A 283 -25.25 3.75 34.21
N LEU A 284 -24.26 2.94 33.83
CA LEU A 284 -24.41 1.50 33.62
C LEU A 284 -23.96 0.66 34.82
N GLU A 285 -23.62 1.30 35.95
CA GLU A 285 -23.06 0.67 37.16
C GLU A 285 -21.88 -0.26 36.84
N GLY A 286 -21.05 0.16 35.89
CA GLY A 286 -20.02 -0.68 35.28
C GLY A 286 -18.82 -1.00 36.17
N GLY A 287 -18.58 -0.16 37.19
CA GLY A 287 -17.49 -0.28 38.16
C GLY A 287 -16.15 -0.65 37.50
N ASP A 288 -15.62 -1.79 37.92
CA ASP A 288 -14.34 -2.37 37.53
C ASP A 288 -14.23 -2.78 36.04
N GLN A 289 -15.35 -2.91 35.30
CA GLN A 289 -15.35 -3.32 33.89
C GLN A 289 -15.28 -2.15 32.90
N SER A 290 -15.24 -0.91 33.38
CA SER A 290 -15.23 0.28 32.52
C SER A 290 -14.05 0.32 31.54
N SER A 291 -12.86 -0.14 31.94
CA SER A 291 -11.68 -0.18 31.05
C SER A 291 -11.93 -1.00 29.79
N TRP A 292 -12.62 -2.14 29.93
CA TRP A 292 -12.93 -3.06 28.83
C TRP A 292 -13.72 -2.43 27.69
N VAL A 293 -14.47 -1.34 27.93
CA VAL A 293 -15.22 -0.61 26.89
C VAL A 293 -14.27 -0.04 25.82
N ILE A 294 -13.07 0.40 26.24
CA ILE A 294 -12.02 0.92 25.37
C ILE A 294 -11.19 -0.23 24.81
N THR A 295 -10.72 -1.13 25.69
CA THR A 295 -9.74 -2.16 25.35
C THR A 295 -10.32 -3.21 24.39
N SER A 296 -11.60 -3.56 24.52
CA SER A 296 -12.28 -4.50 23.62
C SER A 296 -12.35 -4.00 22.17
N TYR A 297 -12.64 -2.71 21.98
CA TYR A 297 -12.64 -2.08 20.66
C TYR A 297 -11.23 -2.11 20.06
N LEU A 298 -10.21 -1.69 20.81
CA LEU A 298 -8.83 -1.62 20.30
C LEU A 298 -8.24 -3.00 19.99
N LEU A 299 -8.63 -4.02 20.76
CA LEU A 299 -8.20 -5.40 20.56
C LEU A 299 -8.71 -5.95 19.22
N THR A 300 -10.01 -5.84 18.95
CA THR A 300 -10.56 -6.28 17.65
C THR A 300 -10.15 -5.34 16.52
N TYR A 301 -9.99 -4.05 16.81
CA TYR A 301 -9.47 -3.09 15.85
C TYR A 301 -8.08 -3.50 15.35
N THR A 302 -7.21 -3.94 16.25
CA THR A 302 -5.86 -4.43 15.90
C THR A 302 -5.90 -5.76 15.15
N GLY A 303 -6.72 -6.69 15.63
CA GLY A 303 -6.76 -8.06 15.09
C GLY A 303 -7.29 -8.15 13.66
N PHE A 304 -8.21 -7.25 13.27
CA PHE A 304 -8.94 -7.36 12.01
C PHE A 304 -8.44 -6.45 10.87
N LEU A 305 -7.42 -5.61 11.09
CA LEU A 305 -6.81 -4.75 10.05
C LEU A 305 -6.36 -5.53 8.80
N ALA A 306 -5.59 -6.58 9.01
CA ALA A 306 -5.03 -7.39 7.92
C ALA A 306 -6.06 -8.32 7.25
N PRO A 307 -6.97 -8.99 7.99
CA PRO A 307 -8.11 -9.70 7.39
C PRO A 307 -8.92 -8.84 6.43
N TRP A 308 -9.28 -7.60 6.79
CA TRP A 308 -10.02 -6.70 5.90
C TRP A 308 -9.27 -6.38 4.61
N SER A 309 -7.96 -6.20 4.69
CA SER A 309 -7.11 -5.92 3.54
C SER A 309 -7.08 -7.11 2.56
N LYS A 310 -7.06 -8.34 3.06
CA LYS A 310 -7.18 -9.55 2.23
C LYS A 310 -8.60 -9.74 1.69
N CYS A 311 -9.63 -9.43 2.46
CA CYS A 311 -11.02 -9.45 1.98
C CYS A 311 -11.21 -8.52 0.77
N ALA A 312 -10.58 -7.35 0.77
CA ALA A 312 -10.65 -6.42 -0.36
C ALA A 312 -9.99 -6.96 -1.63
N LEU A 313 -8.96 -7.81 -1.51
CA LEU A 313 -8.35 -8.50 -2.65
C LEU A 313 -9.27 -9.58 -3.21
N ALA A 314 -9.93 -10.36 -2.34
CA ALA A 314 -10.77 -11.49 -2.76
C ALA A 314 -12.15 -11.06 -3.28
N PHE A 315 -12.83 -10.17 -2.56
CA PHE A 315 -14.21 -9.74 -2.85
C PHE A 315 -14.28 -8.41 -3.62
N GLY A 316 -13.17 -7.69 -3.72
CA GLY A 316 -13.09 -6.36 -4.31
C GLY A 316 -13.26 -5.25 -3.26
N LEU A 317 -12.79 -4.05 -3.61
CA LEU A 317 -12.69 -2.93 -2.68
C LEU A 317 -14.06 -2.38 -2.24
N LYS A 318 -14.97 -2.13 -3.19
CA LYS A 318 -16.30 -1.57 -2.92
C LYS A 318 -17.14 -2.40 -1.92
N PRO A 319 -17.40 -3.71 -2.16
CA PRO A 319 -18.24 -4.48 -1.25
C PRO A 319 -17.60 -4.61 0.12
N THR A 320 -16.28 -4.79 0.18
CA THR A 320 -15.55 -4.92 1.44
C THR A 320 -15.62 -3.63 2.27
N LEU A 321 -15.43 -2.47 1.65
CA LEU A 321 -15.55 -1.17 2.32
C LEU A 321 -16.99 -0.94 2.84
N LEU A 322 -18.01 -1.22 2.01
CA LEU A 322 -19.41 -1.10 2.41
C LEU A 322 -19.79 -2.05 3.54
N SER A 323 -19.28 -3.27 3.54
CA SER A 323 -19.50 -4.25 4.62
C SER A 323 -18.84 -3.78 5.92
N SER A 324 -17.61 -3.28 5.87
CA SER A 324 -16.93 -2.75 7.07
C SER A 324 -17.65 -1.54 7.66
N LEU A 325 -18.15 -0.64 6.80
CA LEU A 325 -18.91 0.54 7.21
C LEU A 325 -20.27 0.17 7.81
N LEU A 326 -20.98 -0.77 7.19
CA LEU A 326 -22.26 -1.26 7.70
C LEU A 326 -22.09 -1.91 9.07
N LEU A 327 -21.06 -2.75 9.22
CA LEU A 327 -20.74 -3.40 10.50
C LEU A 327 -20.46 -2.37 11.59
N PHE A 328 -19.63 -1.37 11.28
CA PHE A 328 -19.32 -0.27 12.20
C PHE A 328 -20.59 0.49 12.62
N ILE A 329 -21.46 0.88 11.68
CA ILE A 329 -22.69 1.63 11.96
C ILE A 329 -23.68 0.80 12.79
N ALA A 330 -23.91 -0.46 12.41
CA ALA A 330 -24.86 -1.34 13.09
C ALA A 330 -24.49 -1.52 14.56
N PHE A 331 -23.21 -1.80 14.84
CA PHE A 331 -22.73 -1.99 16.20
C PHE A 331 -22.52 -0.67 16.96
N SER A 332 -22.30 0.46 16.28
CA SER A 332 -22.38 1.78 16.92
C SER A 332 -23.80 2.10 17.40
N GLY A 333 -24.82 1.75 16.60
CA GLY A 333 -26.22 1.79 17.02
C GLY A 333 -26.49 0.88 18.22
N GLY A 334 -25.91 -0.33 18.21
CA GLY A 334 -25.95 -1.27 19.34
C GLY A 334 -25.33 -0.70 20.62
N CYS A 335 -24.18 -0.01 20.54
CA CYS A 335 -23.55 0.66 21.68
C CYS A 335 -24.46 1.74 22.27
N GLY A 336 -25.14 2.53 21.42
CA GLY A 336 -26.11 3.54 21.87
C GLY A 336 -27.38 2.94 22.50
N ALA A 337 -27.75 1.71 22.12
CA ALA A 337 -28.91 1.00 22.65
C ALA A 337 -28.60 0.14 23.89
N ALA A 338 -27.33 0.01 24.28
CA ALA A 338 -26.90 -0.85 25.39
C ALA A 338 -27.53 -0.43 26.71
N GLN A 339 -27.96 -1.45 27.48
CA GLN A 339 -28.57 -1.28 28.80
C GLN A 339 -27.65 -1.75 29.93
N THR A 340 -26.64 -2.55 29.62
CA THR A 340 -25.64 -3.03 30.59
C THR A 340 -24.23 -2.83 30.04
N ILE A 341 -23.23 -2.79 30.93
CA ILE A 341 -21.83 -2.64 30.51
C ILE A 341 -21.35 -3.83 29.68
N ASP A 342 -21.78 -5.06 29.99
CA ASP A 342 -21.42 -6.25 29.22
C ASP A 342 -21.97 -6.17 27.78
N GLN A 343 -23.22 -5.72 27.61
CA GLN A 343 -23.78 -5.48 26.27
C GLN A 343 -22.98 -4.44 25.51
N LEU A 344 -22.58 -3.34 26.18
CA LEU A 344 -21.76 -2.31 25.58
C LEU A 344 -20.39 -2.87 25.14
N ILE A 345 -19.71 -3.65 25.98
CA ILE A 345 -18.43 -4.29 25.65
C ILE A 345 -18.56 -5.23 24.44
N ILE A 346 -19.62 -6.04 24.39
CA ILE A 346 -19.88 -6.93 23.24
C ILE A 346 -20.10 -6.11 21.97
N CYS A 347 -20.95 -5.09 22.01
CA CYS A 347 -21.18 -4.22 20.86
C CYS A 347 -19.88 -3.51 20.42
N ARG A 348 -19.06 -3.03 21.36
CA ARG A 348 -17.75 -2.42 21.10
C ARG A 348 -16.78 -3.38 20.42
N THR A 349 -16.76 -4.62 20.86
CA THR A 349 -15.94 -5.70 20.26
C THR A 349 -16.25 -5.84 18.77
N PHE A 350 -17.53 -5.94 18.41
CA PHE A 350 -17.94 -6.04 17.00
C PHE A 350 -17.77 -4.73 16.23
N GLN A 351 -17.98 -3.58 16.87
CA GLN A 351 -17.74 -2.27 16.27
C GLN A 351 -16.28 -2.08 15.88
N GLY A 352 -15.33 -2.56 16.71
CA GLY A 352 -13.89 -2.52 16.42
C GLY A 352 -13.50 -3.34 15.19
N ILE A 353 -14.19 -4.46 14.93
CA ILE A 353 -14.04 -5.21 13.68
C ILE A 353 -14.38 -4.31 12.49
N GLY A 354 -15.51 -3.59 12.51
CA GLY A 354 -15.86 -2.64 11.44
C GLY A 354 -14.88 -1.47 11.32
N GLY A 355 -14.46 -0.92 12.46
CA GLY A 355 -13.52 0.21 12.53
C GLY A 355 -12.15 -0.09 11.92
N SER A 356 -11.62 -1.30 12.14
CA SER A 356 -10.34 -1.72 11.53
C SER A 356 -10.40 -1.76 10.01
N GLY A 357 -11.52 -2.20 9.44
CA GLY A 357 -11.74 -2.23 8.00
C GLY A 357 -11.81 -0.83 7.41
N LEU A 358 -12.55 0.07 8.06
CA LEU A 358 -12.63 1.48 7.66
C LEU A 358 -11.26 2.16 7.67
N PHE A 359 -10.42 1.84 8.66
CA PHE A 359 -9.10 2.42 8.77
C PHE A 359 -8.14 1.89 7.70
N ALA A 360 -7.99 0.56 7.59
CA ALA A 360 -7.10 -0.06 6.61
C ALA A 360 -7.54 0.22 5.17
N LEU A 361 -8.82 -0.02 4.86
CA LEU A 361 -9.35 0.17 3.51
C LEU A 361 -9.54 1.63 3.16
N GLY A 362 -9.80 2.49 4.14
CA GLY A 362 -9.98 3.92 3.92
C GLY A 362 -8.70 4.59 3.41
N LEU A 363 -7.58 4.40 4.11
CA LEU A 363 -6.28 4.91 3.68
C LEU A 363 -5.88 4.36 2.30
N TYR A 364 -6.07 3.05 2.10
CA TYR A 364 -5.80 2.41 0.81
C TYR A 364 -6.67 2.99 -0.33
N THR A 365 -7.96 3.20 -0.06
CA THR A 365 -8.90 3.74 -1.06
C THR A 365 -8.55 5.17 -1.43
N LEU A 366 -8.19 6.03 -0.47
CA LEU A 366 -7.81 7.43 -0.73
C LEU A 366 -6.62 7.53 -1.68
N LEU A 367 -5.63 6.63 -1.54
CA LEU A 367 -4.48 6.58 -2.44
C LEU A 367 -4.86 6.06 -3.83
N ARG A 368 -5.79 5.09 -3.92
CA ARG A 368 -6.13 4.44 -5.19
C ARG A 368 -7.09 5.25 -6.07
N ILE A 369 -7.91 6.12 -5.47
CA ILE A 369 -8.87 6.95 -6.24
C ILE A 369 -8.22 8.11 -6.98
N VAL A 370 -7.01 8.52 -6.59
CA VAL A 370 -6.24 9.61 -7.20
C VAL A 370 -5.13 9.10 -8.12
N PRO A 371 -4.70 9.88 -9.13
CA PRO A 371 -3.54 9.54 -9.95
C PRO A 371 -2.22 9.59 -9.14
N PRO A 372 -1.16 8.86 -9.55
CA PRO A 372 0.11 8.76 -8.82
C PRO A 372 0.78 10.10 -8.52
N ASN A 373 0.65 11.08 -9.41
CA ASN A 373 1.16 12.44 -9.22
C ASN A 373 0.47 13.20 -8.06
N ARG A 374 -0.63 12.68 -7.52
CA ARG A 374 -1.38 13.24 -6.39
C ARG A 374 -1.36 12.34 -5.15
N PHE A 375 -0.57 11.27 -5.12
CA PHE A 375 -0.46 10.39 -3.95
C PHE A 375 -0.04 11.13 -2.68
N GLU A 376 0.87 12.09 -2.79
CA GLU A 376 1.29 12.91 -1.65
C GLU A 376 0.13 13.72 -1.08
N VAL A 377 -0.71 14.29 -1.95
CA VAL A 377 -1.90 15.04 -1.55
C VAL A 377 -2.92 14.12 -0.89
N ALA A 378 -3.19 12.94 -1.46
CA ALA A 378 -4.12 11.98 -0.87
C ALA A 378 -3.64 11.43 0.48
N ASN A 379 -2.34 11.15 0.63
CA ASN A 379 -1.76 10.73 1.89
C ASN A 379 -1.82 11.84 2.94
N ALA A 380 -1.58 13.10 2.54
CA ALA A 380 -1.73 14.27 3.41
C ALA A 380 -3.18 14.45 3.86
N VAL A 381 -4.16 14.33 2.95
CA VAL A 381 -5.59 14.39 3.28
C VAL A 381 -5.97 13.29 4.28
N GLY A 382 -5.55 12.04 4.04
CA GLY A 382 -5.79 10.94 4.98
C GLY A 382 -5.19 11.21 6.37
N SER A 383 -3.95 11.70 6.41
CA SER A 383 -3.27 12.04 7.67
C SER A 383 -3.94 13.20 8.42
N CYS A 384 -4.42 14.22 7.69
CA CYS A 384 -5.21 15.31 8.26
C CYS A 384 -6.52 14.78 8.87
N VAL A 385 -7.24 13.92 8.16
CA VAL A 385 -8.48 13.30 8.66
C VAL A 385 -8.22 12.54 9.97
N LEU A 386 -7.15 11.74 10.03
CA LEU A 386 -6.78 11.01 11.26
C LEU A 386 -6.45 11.95 12.41
N THR A 387 -5.70 13.00 12.13
CA THR A 387 -5.34 14.02 13.11
C THR A 387 -6.57 14.72 13.68
N PHE A 388 -7.46 15.20 12.78
CA PHE A 388 -8.70 15.85 13.19
C PHE A 388 -9.62 14.89 13.95
N ALA A 389 -9.65 13.61 13.59
CA ALA A 389 -10.45 12.62 14.29
C ALA A 389 -10.00 12.40 15.74
N LEU A 390 -8.68 12.28 15.98
CA LEU A 390 -8.13 12.13 17.34
C LEU A 390 -8.37 13.37 18.20
N ILE A 391 -8.34 14.55 17.60
CA ILE A 391 -8.57 15.84 18.28
C ILE A 391 -10.06 16.05 18.58
N LEU A 392 -10.89 15.99 17.55
CA LEU A 392 -12.32 16.28 17.66
C LEU A 392 -13.05 15.18 18.43
N GLY A 393 -12.52 13.96 18.47
CA GLY A 393 -13.15 12.87 19.18
C GLY A 393 -13.35 13.18 20.67
N SER A 394 -12.30 13.56 21.40
CA SER A 394 -12.42 13.96 22.82
C SER A 394 -13.33 15.18 23.03
N LEU A 395 -13.39 16.12 22.08
CA LEU A 395 -14.30 17.28 22.17
C LEU A 395 -15.76 16.88 21.98
N ILE A 396 -16.05 16.04 20.98
CA ILE A 396 -17.38 15.50 20.71
C ILE A 396 -17.85 14.67 21.90
N GLY A 397 -16.97 13.79 22.41
CA GLY A 397 -17.24 13.00 23.60
C GLY A 397 -17.56 13.88 24.82
N GLY A 398 -16.72 14.87 25.11
CA GLY A 398 -16.91 15.77 26.26
C GLY A 398 -18.11 16.72 26.13
N GLY A 399 -18.50 17.11 24.91
CA GLY A 399 -19.67 17.94 24.67
C GLY A 399 -21.00 17.18 24.80
N ILE A 400 -20.97 15.86 24.57
CA ILE A 400 -22.17 15.00 24.54
C ILE A 400 -22.31 14.15 25.82
N SER A 401 -21.31 14.12 26.71
CA SER A 401 -21.21 13.22 27.87
C SER A 401 -22.06 13.56 29.10
N SER A 402 -23.29 14.06 28.94
CA SER A 402 -24.23 14.19 30.06
C SER A 402 -24.92 12.85 30.40
N SER A 403 -25.48 12.72 31.61
CA SER A 403 -26.03 11.48 32.17
C SER A 403 -27.15 10.81 31.36
N SER A 404 -27.75 11.51 30.39
CA SER A 404 -28.72 10.94 29.44
C SER A 404 -28.29 11.06 27.97
N SER A 405 -27.37 11.98 27.65
CA SER A 405 -26.90 12.20 26.27
C SER A 405 -25.72 11.32 25.88
N TRP A 406 -25.06 10.61 26.80
CA TRP A 406 -23.89 9.77 26.45
C TRP A 406 -24.18 8.75 25.34
N ARG A 407 -25.42 8.29 25.15
CA ARG A 407 -25.76 7.39 24.04
C ARG A 407 -25.48 8.01 22.67
N TRP A 408 -25.58 9.34 22.55
CA TRP A 408 -25.26 10.08 21.33
C TRP A 408 -23.78 10.07 20.96
N VAL A 409 -22.91 9.77 21.92
CA VAL A 409 -21.48 9.50 21.70
C VAL A 409 -21.29 8.34 20.72
N PHE A 410 -22.23 7.38 20.68
CA PHE A 410 -22.22 6.30 19.69
C PHE A 410 -23.21 6.55 18.54
N LEU A 411 -24.37 7.15 18.83
CA LEU A 411 -25.41 7.34 17.82
C LEU A 411 -25.02 8.37 16.75
N PHE A 412 -24.11 9.31 16.99
CA PHE A 412 -23.69 10.27 15.96
C PHE A 412 -23.01 9.60 14.76
N ASN A 413 -22.38 8.44 14.97
CA ASN A 413 -21.80 7.63 13.89
C ASN A 413 -22.86 7.05 12.95
N VAL A 414 -24.09 6.85 13.42
CA VAL A 414 -25.16 6.21 12.64
C VAL A 414 -25.62 7.10 11.47
N PRO A 415 -26.04 8.37 11.67
CA PRO A 415 -26.43 9.23 10.56
C PRO A 415 -25.23 9.61 9.68
N ALA A 416 -24.05 9.90 10.26
CA ALA A 416 -22.86 10.26 9.51
C ALA A 416 -22.33 9.09 8.66
N GLY A 417 -22.22 7.91 9.27
CA GLY A 417 -21.82 6.68 8.59
C GLY A 417 -22.88 6.23 7.59
N GLY A 418 -24.17 6.35 7.91
CA GLY A 418 -25.27 6.02 7.00
C GLY A 418 -25.23 6.89 5.74
N TRP A 419 -24.96 8.19 5.89
CA TRP A 419 -24.73 9.08 4.75
C TRP A 419 -23.51 8.63 3.93
N ALA A 420 -22.37 8.36 4.56
CA ALA A 420 -21.17 7.87 3.86
C ALA A 420 -21.44 6.55 3.12
N TRP A 421 -22.22 5.65 3.72
CA TRP A 421 -22.58 4.36 3.14
C TRP A 421 -23.45 4.55 1.90
N ILE A 422 -24.47 5.40 1.97
CA ILE A 422 -25.33 5.73 0.83
C ILE A 422 -24.50 6.34 -0.30
N MET A 423 -23.64 7.32 0.01
CA MET A 423 -22.80 7.98 -0.99
C MET A 423 -21.80 7.02 -1.64
N LEU A 424 -21.17 6.14 -0.88
CA LEU A 424 -20.31 5.09 -1.42
C LEU A 424 -21.09 4.07 -2.27
N CYS A 425 -22.29 3.70 -1.85
CA CYS A 425 -23.16 2.82 -2.62
C CYS A 425 -23.50 3.41 -3.99
N LEU A 426 -23.86 4.68 -4.05
CA LEU A 426 -24.30 5.37 -5.26
C LEU A 426 -23.14 5.79 -6.18
N PHE A 427 -22.08 6.39 -5.63
CA PHE A 427 -21.04 7.06 -6.42
C PHE A 427 -19.75 6.25 -6.60
N PHE A 428 -19.50 5.22 -5.77
CA PHE A 428 -18.31 4.39 -5.93
C PHE A 428 -18.48 3.43 -7.12
N PRO A 429 -17.53 3.38 -8.08
CA PRO A 429 -17.69 2.55 -9.27
C PRO A 429 -17.68 1.06 -8.90
N LYS A 430 -18.60 0.28 -9.48
CA LYS A 430 -18.74 -1.16 -9.17
C LYS A 430 -17.48 -1.99 -9.51
N ASN A 431 -16.64 -1.52 -10.44
CA ASN A 431 -15.50 -2.27 -11.00
C ASN A 431 -14.11 -1.65 -10.71
N PHE A 432 -13.97 -0.86 -9.65
CA PHE A 432 -12.76 -0.06 -9.37
C PHE A 432 -11.73 -0.76 -8.46
N PRO A 433 -10.46 -0.89 -8.89
CA PRO A 433 -10.03 -1.58 -10.10
C PRO A 433 -10.06 -3.08 -9.83
N ARG A 434 -11.01 -3.80 -10.44
CA ARG A 434 -11.03 -5.25 -10.36
C ARG A 434 -10.19 -5.78 -11.53
N LYS A 435 -9.02 -6.39 -11.23
CA LYS A 435 -8.45 -7.44 -12.11
C LYS A 435 -9.46 -8.59 -12.09
N LEU A 436 -10.51 -8.48 -12.88
CA LEU A 436 -11.65 -9.39 -12.83
C LEU A 436 -11.36 -10.56 -13.76
N THR A 437 -10.60 -11.54 -13.29
CA THR A 437 -10.87 -12.92 -13.70
C THR A 437 -12.32 -13.20 -13.32
N SER A 438 -13.19 -13.33 -14.32
CA SER A 438 -14.57 -13.77 -14.17
C SER A 438 -14.58 -15.13 -13.46
N ARG A 439 -14.79 -15.14 -12.13
CA ARG A 439 -15.06 -16.37 -11.39
C ARG A 439 -16.11 -16.15 -10.29
N THR A 440 -16.93 -17.18 -10.11
CA THR A 440 -18.10 -17.30 -9.22
C THR A 440 -17.76 -16.99 -7.75
N ALA A 441 -18.72 -16.49 -6.96
CA ALA A 441 -18.52 -16.14 -5.54
C ALA A 441 -17.92 -17.28 -4.68
N GLN A 442 -18.25 -18.54 -4.99
CA GLN A 442 -17.66 -19.72 -4.34
C GLN A 442 -16.15 -19.86 -4.59
N SER A 443 -15.65 -19.46 -5.77
CA SER A 443 -14.21 -19.52 -6.08
C SER A 443 -13.41 -18.45 -5.33
N ASN A 444 -14.01 -17.28 -5.07
CA ASN A 444 -13.35 -16.17 -4.37
C ASN A 444 -13.21 -16.46 -2.87
N LEU A 445 -14.22 -17.08 -2.25
CA LEU A 445 -14.15 -17.51 -0.85
C LEU A 445 -13.15 -18.68 -0.68
N HIS A 446 -13.16 -19.65 -1.59
CA HIS A 446 -12.17 -20.73 -1.59
C HIS A 446 -10.75 -20.20 -1.79
N GLN A 447 -10.55 -19.23 -2.68
CA GLN A 447 -9.25 -18.59 -2.90
C GLN A 447 -8.81 -17.77 -1.67
N TYR A 448 -9.71 -17.02 -1.03
CA TYR A 448 -9.41 -16.33 0.22
C TYR A 448 -8.97 -17.31 1.31
N LEU A 449 -9.73 -18.39 1.53
CA LEU A 449 -9.42 -19.41 2.55
C LEU A 449 -8.14 -20.21 2.23
N THR A 450 -7.74 -20.32 0.96
CA THR A 450 -6.54 -21.05 0.54
C THR A 450 -5.29 -20.18 0.39
N GLN A 451 -5.42 -18.86 0.28
CA GLN A 451 -4.30 -17.91 0.14
C GLN A 451 -4.05 -17.07 1.40
N ALA A 452 -5.07 -16.87 2.25
CA ALA A 452 -4.94 -16.13 3.50
C ALA A 452 -4.41 -17.03 4.61
N ASP A 453 -3.49 -16.51 5.41
CA ASP A 453 -2.96 -17.20 6.58
C ASP A 453 -3.94 -17.14 7.77
N LEU A 454 -5.06 -17.84 7.66
CA LEU A 454 -6.11 -17.86 8.69
C LEU A 454 -5.61 -18.37 10.04
N LEU A 455 -4.67 -19.33 10.03
CA LEU A 455 -4.09 -19.86 11.24
C LEU A 455 -3.18 -18.82 11.92
N GLY A 456 -2.31 -18.15 11.17
CA GLY A 456 -1.49 -17.04 11.65
C GLY A 456 -2.34 -15.93 12.28
N TYR A 457 -3.45 -15.55 11.61
CA TYR A 457 -4.41 -14.58 12.15
C TYR A 457 -5.01 -15.02 13.49
N LEU A 458 -5.50 -16.26 13.59
CA LEU A 458 -6.11 -16.79 14.82
C LEU A 458 -5.10 -16.87 15.97
N LEU A 459 -3.85 -17.26 15.68
CA LEU A 459 -2.79 -17.33 16.68
C LEU A 459 -2.41 -15.93 17.19
N LEU A 460 -2.24 -14.95 16.29
CA LEU A 460 -1.92 -13.57 16.66
C LEU A 460 -3.06 -12.92 17.46
N LEU A 461 -4.31 -13.13 17.04
CA LEU A 461 -5.50 -12.63 17.75
C LEU A 461 -5.63 -13.27 19.13
N GLY A 462 -5.47 -14.60 19.22
CA GLY A 462 -5.54 -15.34 20.48
C GLY A 462 -4.45 -14.92 21.46
N PHE A 463 -3.21 -14.75 20.99
CA PHE A 463 -2.11 -14.19 21.79
C PHE A 463 -2.47 -12.81 22.34
N SER A 464 -2.89 -11.91 21.47
CA SER A 464 -3.19 -10.51 21.84
C SER A 464 -4.34 -10.46 22.86
N LEU A 465 -5.38 -11.28 22.65
CA LEU A 465 -6.55 -11.34 23.51
C LEU A 465 -6.21 -11.88 24.90
N LEU A 466 -5.49 -13.01 25.00
CA LEU A 466 -5.12 -13.57 26.29
C LEU A 466 -4.16 -12.66 27.06
N LEU A 467 -3.23 -12.00 26.36
CA LEU A 467 -2.29 -11.07 26.98
C LEU A 467 -3.00 -9.83 27.53
N VAL A 468 -3.87 -9.20 26.72
CA VAL A 468 -4.65 -8.04 27.17
C VAL A 468 -5.61 -8.42 28.29
N ALA A 469 -6.30 -9.55 28.18
CA ALA A 469 -7.22 -10.02 29.22
C ALA A 469 -6.53 -10.27 30.55
N ALA A 470 -5.33 -10.88 30.54
CA ALA A 470 -4.55 -11.08 31.74
C ALA A 470 -4.18 -9.75 32.41
N LEU A 471 -3.79 -8.74 31.63
CA LEU A 471 -3.34 -7.45 32.15
C LEU A 471 -4.50 -6.57 32.64
N GLU A 472 -5.65 -6.59 31.96
CA GLU A 472 -6.85 -5.85 32.36
C GLU A 472 -7.49 -6.44 33.62
N GLU A 473 -7.56 -7.76 33.75
CA GLU A 473 -8.20 -8.40 34.90
C GLU A 473 -7.27 -8.56 36.12
N ALA A 474 -5.97 -8.34 35.93
CA ALA A 474 -4.97 -8.44 36.98
C ALA A 474 -5.15 -7.37 38.06
N ASN A 475 -5.35 -7.85 39.29
CA ASN A 475 -5.63 -7.09 40.49
C ASN A 475 -6.91 -6.24 40.42
N VAL A 476 -7.78 -6.52 39.45
CA VAL A 476 -9.16 -6.02 39.38
C VAL A 476 -10.07 -7.07 40.01
N ARG A 477 -10.35 -8.17 39.29
CA ARG A 477 -11.15 -9.32 39.77
C ARG A 477 -10.31 -10.46 40.31
N TYR A 478 -9.12 -10.66 39.75
CA TYR A 478 -8.25 -11.79 40.09
C TYR A 478 -6.88 -11.31 40.55
N ALA A 479 -6.32 -11.93 41.59
CA ALA A 479 -4.96 -11.65 42.04
C ALA A 479 -3.93 -12.14 41.01
N TRP A 480 -2.78 -11.48 40.90
CA TRP A 480 -1.68 -11.88 39.99
C TRP A 480 -1.25 -13.35 40.13
N SER A 481 -1.38 -13.92 41.33
CA SER A 481 -1.08 -15.34 41.62
C SER A 481 -2.19 -16.31 41.24
N SER A 482 -3.33 -15.83 40.73
CA SER A 482 -4.46 -16.66 40.32
C SER A 482 -4.06 -17.54 39.13
N GLY A 483 -4.49 -18.81 39.17
CA GLY A 483 -4.30 -19.74 38.07
C GLY A 483 -4.92 -19.27 36.75
N ILE A 484 -5.95 -18.42 36.80
CA ILE A 484 -6.56 -17.82 35.60
C ILE A 484 -5.59 -16.86 34.92
N ILE A 485 -5.00 -15.92 35.67
CA ILE A 485 -4.06 -14.93 35.10
C ILE A 485 -2.78 -15.61 34.62
N ILE A 486 -2.21 -16.52 35.43
CA ILE A 486 -1.04 -17.30 35.04
C ILE A 486 -1.36 -18.14 33.80
N GLY A 487 -2.54 -18.75 33.74
CA GLY A 487 -3.03 -19.51 32.58
C GLY A 487 -3.15 -18.64 31.33
N CYS A 488 -3.68 -17.42 31.44
CA CYS A 488 -3.77 -16.48 30.32
C CYS A 488 -2.38 -16.00 29.85
N LEU A 489 -1.46 -15.69 30.76
CA LEU A 489 -0.10 -15.26 30.43
C LEU A 489 0.75 -16.39 29.81
N THR A 490 0.64 -17.60 30.35
CA THR A 490 1.34 -18.77 29.79
C THR A 490 0.72 -19.17 28.46
N GLY A 491 -0.62 -19.17 28.36
CA GLY A 491 -1.34 -19.41 27.11
C GLY A 491 -1.00 -18.38 26.03
N SER A 492 -0.90 -17.10 26.36
CA SER A 492 -0.46 -16.07 25.40
C SER A 492 0.97 -16.33 24.93
N GLY A 493 1.89 -16.67 25.83
CA GLY A 493 3.26 -17.03 25.49
C GLY A 493 3.34 -18.23 24.53
N VAL A 494 2.55 -19.27 24.79
CA VAL A 494 2.44 -20.45 23.92
C VAL A 494 1.87 -20.09 22.56
N LEU A 495 0.82 -19.27 22.49
CA LEU A 495 0.23 -18.84 21.22
C LEU A 495 1.18 -17.94 20.41
N LEU A 496 1.96 -17.08 21.07
CA LEU A 496 2.99 -16.29 20.42
C LEU A 496 4.11 -17.18 19.84
N ALA A 497 4.58 -18.16 20.63
CA ALA A 497 5.57 -19.12 20.16
C ALA A 497 5.03 -19.95 18.97
N ALA A 498 3.77 -20.38 19.04
CA ALA A 498 3.09 -21.08 17.95
C ALA A 498 2.94 -20.20 16.71
N PHE A 499 2.59 -18.92 16.87
CA PHE A 499 2.52 -17.94 15.78
C PHE A 499 3.88 -17.78 15.09
N LEU A 500 4.95 -17.53 15.86
CA LEU A 500 6.29 -17.37 15.31
C LEU A 500 6.80 -18.65 14.63
N ALA A 501 6.53 -19.82 15.22
CA ALA A 501 6.88 -21.10 14.62
C ALA A 501 6.10 -21.35 13.32
N TRP A 502 4.81 -21.02 13.30
CA TRP A 502 3.96 -21.13 12.12
C TRP A 502 4.46 -20.25 10.98
N GLU A 503 4.71 -18.96 11.24
CA GLU A 503 5.24 -18.01 10.25
C GLU A 503 6.63 -18.43 9.76
N TRP A 504 7.47 -18.98 10.63
CA TRP A 504 8.78 -19.52 10.25
C TRP A 504 8.68 -20.73 9.33
N ILE A 505 7.81 -21.70 9.66
CA ILE A 505 7.57 -22.89 8.83
C ILE A 505 6.99 -22.48 7.49
N LEU A 506 6.01 -21.57 7.49
CA LEU A 506 5.35 -21.09 6.28
C LEU A 506 6.34 -20.36 5.37
N SER A 507 7.18 -19.50 5.94
CA SER A 507 8.22 -18.78 5.19
C SER A 507 9.35 -19.68 4.68
N SER A 508 9.55 -20.86 5.25
CA SER A 508 10.61 -21.82 4.84
C SER A 508 10.16 -22.75 3.70
N ARG A 509 8.85 -22.92 3.50
CA ARG A 509 8.31 -23.82 2.46
C ARG A 509 8.05 -23.06 1.17
N LYS A 510 8.93 -23.22 0.17
CA LYS A 510 8.83 -22.56 -1.16
C LYS A 510 7.57 -22.90 -1.98
N HIS A 511 6.81 -23.94 -1.63
CA HIS A 511 5.68 -24.44 -2.43
C HIS A 511 4.29 -24.21 -1.82
N VAL A 512 4.17 -23.39 -0.77
CA VAL A 512 2.87 -23.12 -0.15
C VAL A 512 2.20 -21.93 -0.82
N ARG A 513 0.93 -22.08 -1.22
CA ARG A 513 0.11 -21.03 -1.87
C ARG A 513 -0.38 -19.93 -0.91
N ILE A 514 -0.07 -20.05 0.38
CA ILE A 514 -0.47 -19.12 1.44
C ILE A 514 0.62 -18.05 1.56
N GLU A 515 0.23 -16.78 1.46
CA GLU A 515 1.16 -15.68 1.71
C GLU A 515 1.30 -15.44 3.21
N PRO A 516 2.51 -15.55 3.80
CA PRO A 516 2.72 -15.34 5.23
C PRO A 516 2.34 -13.91 5.63
N MET A 517 1.74 -13.73 6.82
CA MET A 517 1.50 -12.38 7.35
C MET A 517 2.81 -11.68 7.66
N LEU A 518 3.78 -12.45 8.16
CA LEU A 518 5.06 -11.94 8.65
C LEU A 518 6.20 -12.66 7.91
N PRO A 519 6.55 -12.22 6.69
CA PRO A 519 7.63 -12.85 5.94
C PRO A 519 8.92 -12.88 6.79
N TRP A 520 9.47 -14.06 7.04
CA TRP A 520 10.58 -14.23 7.99
C TRP A 520 11.85 -13.45 7.59
N ARG A 521 12.00 -13.16 6.30
CA ARG A 521 13.04 -12.27 5.76
C ARG A 521 13.02 -10.86 6.35
N LEU A 522 11.87 -10.36 6.81
CA LEU A 522 11.78 -9.04 7.45
C LEU A 522 12.55 -9.00 8.76
N PHE A 523 12.60 -10.12 9.51
CA PHE A 523 13.42 -10.26 10.71
C PHE A 523 14.93 -10.25 10.42
N LYS A 524 15.35 -10.56 9.18
CA LYS A 524 16.76 -10.42 8.77
C LYS A 524 17.16 -8.95 8.56
N SER A 525 16.21 -8.08 8.23
CA SER A 525 16.47 -6.65 8.06
C SER A 525 16.35 -5.93 9.40
N ARG A 526 17.51 -5.62 10.01
CA ARG A 526 17.60 -4.84 11.25
C ARG A 526 16.84 -3.51 11.19
N VAL A 527 16.79 -2.86 10.02
CA VAL A 527 16.09 -1.58 9.84
C VAL A 527 14.58 -1.77 9.90
N VAL A 528 14.05 -2.78 9.23
CA VAL A 528 12.60 -3.09 9.27
C VAL A 528 12.18 -3.50 10.68
N LEU A 529 12.99 -4.32 11.35
CA LEU A 529 12.74 -4.68 12.75
C LEU A 529 12.72 -3.45 13.67
N GLY A 530 13.69 -2.54 13.48
CA GLY A 530 13.72 -1.27 14.21
C GLY A 530 12.48 -0.41 13.96
N ILE A 531 11.97 -0.38 12.72
CA ILE A 531 10.72 0.32 12.38
C ILE A 531 9.50 -0.33 13.05
N ILE A 532 9.40 -1.66 13.06
CA ILE A 532 8.29 -2.38 13.71
C ILE A 532 8.29 -2.12 15.22
N ILE A 533 9.45 -2.21 15.88
CA ILE A 533 9.60 -1.89 17.31
C ILE A 533 9.25 -0.43 17.56
N GLY A 534 9.70 0.48 16.69
CA GLY A 534 9.36 1.89 16.74
C GLY A 534 7.86 2.11 16.71
N PHE A 535 7.16 1.55 15.73
CA PHE A 535 5.70 1.67 15.63
C PHE A 535 4.98 1.06 16.84
N PHE A 536 5.39 -0.14 17.28
CA PHE A 536 4.85 -0.77 18.48
C PHE A 536 4.97 0.14 19.70
N SER A 537 6.12 0.79 19.90
CA SER A 537 6.36 1.69 21.06
C SER A 537 5.64 3.04 21.00
N THR A 538 5.37 3.57 19.80
CA THR A 538 4.59 4.82 19.63
C THR A 538 3.09 4.62 19.89
N GLY A 539 2.59 3.38 19.76
CA GLY A 539 1.20 3.01 20.01
C GLY A 539 0.71 3.31 21.44
N PRO A 540 1.38 2.80 22.50
CA PRO A 540 1.09 3.15 23.87
C PRO A 540 1.14 4.65 24.12
N ALA A 541 2.19 5.33 23.62
CA ALA A 541 2.41 6.74 23.92
C ALA A 541 1.24 7.62 23.46
N ILE A 542 0.79 7.45 22.21
CA ILE A 542 -0.33 8.25 21.69
C ILE A 542 -1.64 7.92 22.41
N THR A 543 -1.92 6.64 22.64
CA THR A 543 -3.23 6.21 23.14
C THR A 543 -3.38 6.46 24.64
N ILE A 544 -2.33 6.23 25.43
CA ILE A 544 -2.31 6.58 26.86
C ILE A 544 -2.54 8.08 27.03
N LEU A 545 -1.88 8.92 26.25
CA LEU A 545 -2.02 10.38 26.38
C LEU A 545 -3.41 10.88 25.96
N TYR A 546 -4.02 10.32 24.91
CA TYR A 546 -5.38 10.69 24.52
C TYR A 546 -6.47 10.15 25.44
N ILE A 547 -6.22 9.07 26.19
CA ILE A 547 -7.24 8.41 27.00
C ILE A 547 -7.11 8.76 28.49
N GLU A 548 -5.92 8.61 29.06
CA GLU A 548 -5.71 8.77 30.51
C GLU A 548 -5.62 10.24 30.94
N LEU A 549 -5.12 11.16 30.10
CA LEU A 549 -5.09 12.58 30.44
C LEU A 549 -6.49 13.19 30.64
N PRO A 550 -7.47 13.00 29.74
CA PRO A 550 -8.82 13.48 30.00
C PRO A 550 -9.46 12.81 31.22
N GLN A 551 -9.14 11.55 31.51
CA GLN A 551 -9.62 10.88 32.73
C GLN A 551 -8.99 11.46 34.00
N ARG A 552 -7.68 11.77 33.99
CA ARG A 552 -7.00 12.49 35.08
C ARG A 552 -7.66 13.83 35.34
N PHE A 553 -7.93 14.61 34.30
CA PHE A 553 -8.55 15.92 34.44
C PHE A 553 -9.95 15.87 35.05
N GLN A 554 -10.70 14.81 34.79
CA GLN A 554 -12.02 14.59 35.39
C GLN A 554 -11.90 14.09 36.83
N THR A 555 -11.15 13.00 37.06
CA THR A 555 -11.05 12.30 38.35
C THR A 555 -10.26 13.07 39.42
N VAL A 556 -9.13 13.69 39.03
CA VAL A 556 -8.22 14.38 39.97
C VAL A 556 -8.55 15.86 40.07
N ASN A 557 -8.71 16.52 38.91
CA ASN A 557 -8.86 17.97 38.84
C ASN A 557 -10.33 18.46 38.86
N ASN A 558 -11.30 17.54 38.82
CA ASN A 558 -12.74 17.84 38.76
C ASN A 558 -13.15 18.77 37.60
N PHE A 559 -12.43 18.72 36.48
CA PHE A 559 -12.87 19.43 35.28
C PHE A 559 -14.06 18.75 34.65
N THR A 560 -14.91 19.55 34.02
CA THR A 560 -16.00 19.00 33.20
C THR A 560 -15.43 18.20 32.00
N PRO A 561 -16.18 17.24 31.45
CA PRO A 561 -15.70 16.44 30.31
C PRO A 561 -15.25 17.28 29.09
N ILE A 562 -15.98 18.37 28.79
CA ILE A 562 -15.60 19.30 27.72
C ILE A 562 -14.30 20.04 28.02
N GLU A 563 -14.10 20.46 29.27
CA GLU A 563 -12.88 21.12 29.74
C GLU A 563 -11.66 20.19 29.70
N ALA A 564 -11.86 18.91 30.05
CA ALA A 564 -10.83 17.88 29.93
C ALA A 564 -10.45 17.65 28.46
N GLY A 565 -11.44 17.52 27.57
CA GLY A 565 -11.21 17.39 26.13
C GLY A 565 -10.47 18.58 25.52
N LEU A 566 -10.85 19.81 25.89
CA LEU A 566 -10.19 21.04 25.43
C LEU A 566 -8.72 21.13 25.86
N ARG A 567 -8.37 20.64 27.05
CA ARG A 567 -6.98 20.69 27.56
C ARG A 567 -6.07 19.68 26.87
N VAL A 568 -6.60 18.52 26.50
CA VAL A 568 -5.87 17.47 25.75
C VAL A 568 -5.52 17.94 24.33
N LEU A 569 -6.16 19.00 23.82
CA LEU A 569 -5.75 19.67 22.58
C LEU A 569 -4.29 20.12 22.60
N ALA A 570 -3.70 20.42 23.77
CA ALA A 570 -2.27 20.75 23.85
C ALA A 570 -1.38 19.62 23.30
N PHE A 571 -1.68 18.37 23.69
CA PHE A 571 -1.04 17.19 23.09
C PHE A 571 -1.45 17.02 21.62
N GLY A 572 -2.73 17.23 21.34
CA GLY A 572 -3.32 17.11 20.00
C GLY A 572 -2.77 18.10 18.96
N VAL A 573 -2.23 19.25 19.38
CA VAL A 573 -1.52 20.20 18.51
C VAL A 573 -0.04 19.82 18.38
N GLY A 574 0.58 19.35 19.48
CA GLY A 574 1.98 18.93 19.49
C GLY A 574 2.27 17.80 18.50
N SER A 575 1.43 16.76 18.48
CA SER A 575 1.66 15.58 17.60
C SER A 575 1.63 15.91 16.09
N PRO A 576 0.61 16.58 15.55
CA PRO A 576 0.59 16.99 14.14
C PRO A 576 1.66 18.00 13.79
N ALA A 577 1.95 18.96 14.70
CA ALA A 577 3.05 19.89 14.52
C ALA A 577 4.39 19.16 14.39
N GLY A 578 4.60 18.10 15.20
CA GLY A 578 5.77 17.24 15.13
C GLY A 578 5.85 16.47 13.81
N ALA A 579 4.75 15.88 13.36
CA ALA A 579 4.68 15.18 12.08
C ALA A 579 4.95 16.12 10.88
N PHE A 580 4.42 17.34 10.94
CA PHE A 580 4.70 18.38 9.95
C PHE A 580 6.16 18.81 9.96
N CYS A 581 6.73 19.06 11.15
CA CYS A 581 8.16 19.36 11.31
C CYS A 581 9.00 18.24 10.70
N CYS A 582 8.72 16.97 11.03
CA CYS A 582 9.42 15.83 10.45
C CYS A 582 9.37 15.84 8.92
N SER A 583 8.21 16.09 8.33
CA SER A 583 8.04 16.15 6.86
C SER A 583 8.89 17.27 6.24
N VAL A 584 8.94 18.45 6.88
CA VAL A 584 9.75 19.59 6.43
C VAL A 584 11.25 19.32 6.59
N LEU A 585 11.68 18.80 7.75
CA LEU A 585 13.09 18.49 8.02
C LEU A 585 13.60 17.33 7.14
N ALA A 586 12.77 16.33 6.87
CA ALA A 586 13.09 15.25 5.94
C ALA A 586 13.19 15.77 4.51
N GLY A 587 12.21 16.58 4.06
CA GLY A 587 12.15 17.06 2.66
C GLY A 587 13.14 18.17 2.32
N ARG A 588 13.20 19.25 3.12
CA ARG A 588 14.04 20.43 2.84
C ARG A 588 15.49 20.25 3.27
N LEU A 589 15.70 19.74 4.49
CA LEU A 589 17.04 19.60 5.07
C LEU A 589 17.67 18.23 4.77
N ARG A 590 16.92 17.32 4.10
CA ARG A 590 17.37 15.95 3.77
C ARG A 590 17.90 15.21 5.00
N THR A 591 17.32 15.50 6.17
CA THR A 591 17.73 14.93 7.44
C THR A 591 17.47 13.42 7.41
N PRO A 592 18.43 12.56 7.79
CA PRO A 592 18.19 11.13 7.77
C PRO A 592 17.12 10.70 8.77
N PHE A 593 16.25 9.76 8.38
CA PHE A 593 15.10 9.36 9.19
C PHE A 593 15.48 8.85 10.58
N VAL A 594 16.63 8.18 10.71
CA VAL A 594 17.15 7.71 12.01
C VAL A 594 17.37 8.85 13.01
N HIS A 595 17.86 10.01 12.55
CA HIS A 595 18.08 11.17 13.41
C HIS A 595 16.75 11.83 13.80
N LEU A 596 15.78 11.85 12.87
CA LEU A 596 14.43 12.35 13.15
C LEU A 596 13.72 11.46 14.16
N THR A 597 13.76 10.13 13.98
CA THR A 597 13.20 9.18 14.95
C THR A 597 13.90 9.29 16.30
N LEU A 598 15.24 9.44 16.34
CA LEU A 598 15.99 9.66 17.59
C LEU A 598 15.53 10.93 18.30
N ALA A 599 15.47 12.06 17.59
CA ALA A 599 15.00 13.32 18.15
C ALA A 599 13.56 13.21 18.66
N GLY A 600 12.69 12.55 17.90
CA GLY A 600 11.32 12.26 18.29
C GLY A 600 11.25 11.42 19.58
N SER A 601 12.00 10.33 19.66
CA SER A 601 12.08 9.48 20.86
C SER A 601 12.59 10.24 22.08
N VAL A 602 13.65 11.04 21.93
CA VAL A 602 14.20 11.83 23.04
C VAL A 602 13.19 12.86 23.53
N LEU A 603 12.53 13.59 22.63
CA LEU A 603 11.48 14.55 22.99
C LEU A 603 10.29 13.87 23.69
N GLN A 604 9.88 12.70 23.20
CA GLN A 604 8.81 11.90 23.81
C GLN A 604 9.21 11.43 25.22
N ILE A 605 10.43 10.92 25.40
CA ILE A 605 10.97 10.48 26.69
C ILE A 605 10.97 11.65 27.67
N VAL A 606 11.60 12.77 27.29
CA VAL A 606 11.71 13.96 28.14
C VAL A 606 10.31 14.48 28.50
N GLY A 607 9.42 14.60 27.52
CA GLY A 607 8.05 15.02 27.76
C GLY A 607 7.28 14.09 28.71
N ALA A 608 7.41 12.77 28.54
CA ALA A 608 6.74 11.78 29.39
C ALA A 608 7.27 11.80 30.84
N PHE A 609 8.59 11.91 31.04
CA PHE A 609 9.17 12.04 32.38
C PHE A 609 8.86 13.41 33.03
N LEU A 610 8.70 14.47 32.24
CA LEU A 610 8.20 15.74 32.76
C LEU A 610 6.73 15.63 33.17
N LEU A 611 5.89 14.93 32.38
CA LEU A 611 4.49 14.66 32.75
C LEU A 611 4.37 13.81 34.03
N SER A 612 5.31 12.90 34.31
CA SER A 612 5.32 12.15 35.57
C SER A 612 5.69 13.01 36.79
N SER A 613 6.32 14.17 36.57
CA SER A 613 6.68 15.13 37.61
C SER A 613 5.59 16.18 37.90
N VAL A 614 4.46 16.14 37.19
CA VAL A 614 3.36 17.09 37.38
C VAL A 614 2.87 17.00 38.83
N PRO A 615 2.79 18.14 39.57
CA PRO A 615 2.34 18.15 40.94
C PRO A 615 0.99 17.42 41.10
N PRO A 616 0.83 16.55 42.13
CA PRO A 616 -0.42 15.84 42.40
C PRO A 616 -1.42 16.77 43.11
N THR A 617 -1.65 17.96 42.55
CA THR A 617 -2.54 18.97 43.12
C THR A 617 -3.90 18.95 42.44
N VAL A 618 -4.96 19.28 43.18
CA VAL A 618 -6.33 19.42 42.64
C VAL A 618 -6.38 20.50 41.55
N ASN A 619 -5.64 21.59 41.71
CA ASN A 619 -5.51 22.60 40.67
C ASN A 619 -4.55 22.12 39.59
N ALA A 620 -4.98 22.21 38.32
CA ALA A 620 -4.11 21.96 37.18
C ALA A 620 -2.99 22.98 37.12
N TRP A 621 -1.76 22.48 37.03
CA TRP A 621 -0.58 23.31 36.95
C TRP A 621 -0.32 23.70 35.49
N PRO A 622 -0.23 25.01 35.14
CA PRO A 622 -0.12 25.44 33.74
C PRO A 622 1.09 24.87 32.96
N GLY A 623 2.16 24.48 33.66
CA GLY A 623 3.33 23.86 33.02
C GLY A 623 3.05 22.50 32.37
N GLU A 624 1.98 21.82 32.77
CA GLU A 624 1.57 20.53 32.20
C GLU A 624 1.30 20.64 30.68
N TYR A 625 0.76 21.77 30.21
CA TYR A 625 0.46 21.99 28.79
C TYR A 625 1.74 22.03 27.95
N GLY A 626 2.80 22.64 28.47
CA GLY A 626 4.12 22.64 27.82
C GLY A 626 4.68 21.22 27.69
N TYR A 627 4.49 20.38 28.72
CA TYR A 627 4.93 19.00 28.71
C TYR A 627 4.11 18.14 27.75
N MET A 628 2.80 18.37 27.64
CA MET A 628 1.93 17.73 26.65
C MET A 628 2.35 18.08 25.22
N VAL A 629 2.61 19.35 24.93
CA VAL A 629 3.08 19.79 23.61
C VAL A 629 4.42 19.13 23.28
N LEU A 630 5.36 19.11 24.22
CA LEU A 630 6.68 18.49 24.04
C LEU A 630 6.57 16.98 23.74
N THR A 631 5.75 16.27 24.51
CA THR A 631 5.51 14.83 24.32
C THR A 631 4.81 14.56 22.99
N GLY A 632 3.84 15.40 22.64
CA GLY A 632 3.15 15.37 21.35
C GLY A 632 4.12 15.54 20.20
N LEU A 633 4.95 16.59 20.21
CA LEU A 633 5.96 16.87 19.19
C LEU A 633 6.88 15.65 18.97
N GLY A 634 7.38 15.04 20.04
CA GLY A 634 8.24 13.86 19.95
C GLY A 634 7.55 12.64 19.33
N THR A 635 6.32 12.36 19.78
CA THR A 635 5.49 11.25 19.27
C THR A 635 5.16 11.45 17.79
N GLY A 636 4.80 12.67 17.41
CA GLY A 636 4.46 13.04 16.03
C GLY A 636 5.64 12.93 15.06
N ILE A 637 6.81 13.44 15.46
CA ILE A 637 8.05 13.30 14.68
C ILE A 637 8.37 11.82 14.46
N SER A 638 8.27 11.02 15.52
CA SER A 638 8.54 9.59 15.48
C SER A 638 7.63 8.86 14.49
N ILE A 639 6.32 9.06 14.58
CA ILE A 639 5.33 8.43 13.70
C ILE A 639 5.59 8.80 12.23
N ALA A 640 5.77 10.09 11.95
CA ALA A 640 6.02 10.56 10.58
C ALA A 640 7.34 10.01 10.01
N ALA A 641 8.42 10.02 10.79
CA ALA A 641 9.73 9.51 10.36
C ALA A 641 9.67 8.02 10.05
N LEU A 642 9.05 7.22 10.93
CA LEU A 642 8.89 5.79 10.75
C LEU A 642 8.01 5.47 9.54
N TYR A 643 6.91 6.19 9.35
CA TYR A 643 5.99 6.01 8.22
C TYR A 643 6.68 6.32 6.88
N MET A 644 7.41 7.43 6.80
CA MET A 644 8.13 7.84 5.59
C MET A 644 9.34 6.94 5.28
N ALA A 645 9.93 6.28 6.29
CA ALA A 645 11.08 5.39 6.09
C ALA A 645 10.69 4.05 5.45
N VAL A 646 9.50 3.50 5.72
CA VAL A 646 9.05 2.19 5.21
C VAL A 646 9.21 2.04 3.69
N PRO A 647 8.65 2.94 2.84
CA PRO A 647 8.76 2.77 1.39
C PRO A 647 10.20 2.88 0.87
N LEU A 648 11.12 3.49 1.61
CA LEU A 648 12.51 3.67 1.20
C LEU A 648 13.43 2.51 1.59
N VAL A 649 12.99 1.63 2.49
CA VAL A 649 13.81 0.51 3.00
C VAL A 649 13.28 -0.86 2.59
N VAL A 650 12.12 -0.89 1.93
CA VAL A 650 11.40 -2.11 1.54
C VAL A 650 11.12 -2.09 0.04
N ARG A 651 11.32 -3.24 -0.61
CA ARG A 651 11.00 -3.47 -2.03
C ARG A 651 9.53 -3.13 -2.32
N HIS A 652 9.24 -2.56 -3.48
CA HIS A 652 7.89 -2.11 -3.85
C HIS A 652 6.78 -3.15 -3.65
N ARG A 653 7.04 -4.42 -4.02
CA ARG A 653 6.09 -5.53 -3.85
C ARG A 653 5.71 -5.79 -2.39
N GLU A 654 6.54 -5.39 -1.44
CA GLU A 654 6.38 -5.64 0.00
C GLU A 654 5.95 -4.40 0.79
N GLN A 655 6.00 -3.21 0.20
CA GLN A 655 5.69 -1.96 0.90
C GLN A 655 4.31 -1.98 1.55
N ALA A 656 3.29 -2.48 0.86
CA ALA A 656 1.93 -2.58 1.40
C ALA A 656 1.84 -3.54 2.59
N ILE A 657 2.57 -4.66 2.54
CA ILE A 657 2.61 -5.67 3.61
C ILE A 657 3.31 -5.09 4.85
N VAL A 658 4.47 -4.45 4.66
CA VAL A 658 5.23 -3.87 5.77
C VAL A 658 4.53 -2.66 6.38
N MET A 659 3.89 -1.81 5.56
CA MET A 659 3.05 -0.72 6.09
C MET A 659 1.86 -1.25 6.90
N GLY A 660 1.17 -2.28 6.41
CA GLY A 660 0.08 -2.92 7.16
C GLY A 660 0.55 -3.53 8.48
N LEU A 661 1.68 -4.24 8.45
CA LEU A 661 2.28 -4.87 9.63
C LEU A 661 2.73 -3.85 10.68
N THR A 662 3.41 -2.79 10.27
CA THR A 662 3.86 -1.72 11.17
C THR A 662 2.69 -0.99 11.80
N LEU A 663 1.62 -0.75 11.04
CA LEU A 663 0.39 -0.16 11.53
C LEU A 663 -0.33 -1.07 12.53
N GLN A 664 -0.35 -2.38 12.27
CA GLN A 664 -0.87 -3.39 13.19
C GLN A 664 -0.05 -3.44 14.48
N ALA A 665 1.29 -3.40 14.38
CA ALA A 665 2.17 -3.36 15.54
C ALA A 665 1.90 -2.13 16.42
N ARG A 666 1.65 -0.96 15.82
CA ARG A 666 1.25 0.26 16.55
C ARG A 666 -0.06 0.08 17.31
N MET A 667 -1.07 -0.52 16.69
CA MET A 667 -2.38 -0.73 17.35
C MET A 667 -2.30 -1.80 18.45
N LEU A 668 -1.50 -2.84 18.25
CA LEU A 668 -1.21 -3.83 19.30
C LEU A 668 -0.54 -3.18 20.50
N GLY A 669 0.47 -2.35 20.25
CA GLY A 669 1.11 -1.54 21.28
C GLY A 669 0.11 -0.64 22.01
N ALA A 670 -0.78 0.05 21.28
CA ALA A 670 -1.82 0.89 21.88
C ALA A 670 -2.73 0.11 22.86
N SER A 671 -3.21 -1.07 22.45
CA SER A 671 -4.07 -1.92 23.30
C SER A 671 -3.33 -2.43 24.54
N LEU A 672 -2.08 -2.88 24.39
CA LEU A 672 -1.27 -3.35 25.51
C LEU A 672 -0.89 -2.19 26.45
N GLY A 673 -0.61 -1.03 25.89
CA GLY A 673 -0.27 0.18 26.64
C GLY A 673 -1.35 0.56 27.65
N ILE A 674 -2.61 0.60 27.20
CA ILE A 674 -3.77 0.88 28.07
C ILE A 674 -3.88 -0.16 29.18
N ALA A 675 -3.84 -1.45 28.84
CA ALA A 675 -3.98 -2.51 29.83
C ALA A 675 -2.86 -2.44 30.91
N ILE A 676 -1.63 -2.10 30.51
CA ILE A 676 -0.50 -1.90 31.43
C ILE A 676 -0.76 -0.69 32.35
N VAL A 677 -1.14 0.47 31.81
CA VAL A 677 -1.32 1.68 32.63
C VAL A 677 -2.56 1.60 33.54
N ASN A 678 -3.61 0.92 33.10
CA ASN A 678 -4.77 0.59 33.93
C ASN A 678 -4.35 -0.30 35.11
N SER A 679 -3.60 -1.35 34.84
CA SER A 679 -3.08 -2.22 35.90
C SER A 679 -2.17 -1.45 36.86
N ILE A 680 -1.29 -0.56 36.36
CA ILE A 680 -0.45 0.30 37.21
C ILE A 680 -1.30 1.19 38.13
N LEU A 681 -2.33 1.84 37.58
CA LEU A 681 -3.23 2.72 38.34
C LEU A 681 -3.96 1.94 39.43
N THR A 682 -4.61 0.83 39.07
CA THR A 682 -5.36 -0.01 40.02
C THR A 682 -4.46 -0.58 41.12
N ASN A 683 -3.28 -1.11 40.76
CA ASN A 683 -2.31 -1.62 41.72
C ASN A 683 -1.85 -0.53 42.70
N TYR A 684 -1.63 0.70 42.20
CA TYR A 684 -1.20 1.81 43.03
C TYR A 684 -2.30 2.27 44.00
N VAL A 685 -3.52 2.48 43.49
CA VAL A 685 -4.68 2.94 44.27
C VAL A 685 -5.02 1.92 45.37
N LYS A 686 -5.15 0.63 45.04
CA LYS A 686 -5.44 -0.44 46.02
C LYS A 686 -4.31 -0.64 47.04
N GLY A 687 -3.07 -0.31 46.70
CA GLY A 687 -1.92 -0.43 47.59
C GLY A 687 -1.75 0.74 48.57
N HIS A 688 -2.32 1.90 48.29
CA HIS A 688 -2.11 3.13 49.07
C HIS A 688 -3.37 3.67 49.77
N LEU A 689 -4.55 3.14 49.44
CA LEU A 689 -5.81 3.49 50.09
C LEU A 689 -6.35 2.31 50.91
N ALA A 690 -7.14 2.61 51.94
CA ALA A 690 -7.87 1.57 52.66
C ALA A 690 -8.89 0.89 51.71
N PRO A 691 -9.24 -0.39 51.90
CA PRO A 691 -10.14 -1.11 50.99
C PRO A 691 -11.49 -0.41 50.74
N ALA A 692 -12.04 0.26 51.77
CA ALA A 692 -13.29 1.03 51.64
C ALA A 692 -13.14 2.32 50.83
N GLU A 693 -11.96 2.96 50.87
CA GLU A 693 -11.64 4.17 50.11
C GLU A 693 -11.23 3.84 48.67
N ALA A 694 -10.55 2.70 48.47
CA ALA A 694 -10.19 2.18 47.15
C ALA A 694 -11.41 1.71 46.34
N ALA A 695 -12.49 1.32 47.03
CA ALA A 695 -13.76 0.95 46.42
C ALA A 695 -14.70 2.14 46.19
N ALA A 696 -14.35 3.34 46.67
CA ALA A 696 -15.14 4.54 46.43
C ALA A 696 -15.02 4.99 44.98
N ASP A 697 -16.12 5.47 44.38
CA ASP A 697 -16.10 6.07 43.06
C ASP A 697 -15.30 7.39 43.11
N PRO A 698 -14.17 7.50 42.38
CA PRO A 698 -13.35 8.70 42.37
C PRO A 698 -14.08 9.94 41.84
N ASN A 699 -15.21 9.78 41.14
CA ASN A 699 -15.98 10.87 40.55
C ASN A 699 -17.12 11.37 41.48
N HIS A 700 -17.53 10.56 42.46
CA HIS A 700 -18.59 10.86 43.42
C HIS A 700 -18.08 10.92 44.86
N LEU A 701 -17.07 11.76 45.09
CA LEU A 701 -16.49 11.97 46.41
C LEU A 701 -17.34 12.88 47.32
N THR A 702 -18.38 13.53 46.76
CA THR A 702 -19.28 14.46 47.48
C THR A 702 -20.13 13.71 48.50
N GLY A 703 -19.64 13.66 49.74
CA GLY A 703 -20.27 12.93 50.85
C GLY A 703 -19.25 12.30 51.79
N LEU A 704 -18.01 12.10 51.32
CA LEU A 704 -16.89 11.66 52.15
C LEU A 704 -16.22 12.85 52.88
N PRO A 705 -15.55 12.63 54.03
CA PRO A 705 -14.77 13.67 54.69
C PRO A 705 -13.72 14.26 53.74
N MET A 706 -13.50 15.58 53.80
CA MET A 706 -12.56 16.29 52.92
C MET A 706 -11.16 15.66 52.90
N SER A 707 -10.68 15.15 54.05
CA SER A 707 -9.40 14.45 54.15
C SER A 707 -9.35 13.15 53.34
N VAL A 708 -10.46 12.42 53.25
CA VAL A 708 -10.59 11.18 52.47
C VAL A 708 -10.69 11.51 50.99
N GLN A 709 -11.44 12.55 50.62
CA GLN A 709 -11.51 13.01 49.23
C GLN A 709 -10.12 13.42 48.70
N GLU A 710 -9.35 14.14 49.52
CA GLU A 710 -8.00 14.58 49.18
C GLU A 710 -7.04 13.39 49.10
N ALA A 711 -7.13 12.42 50.02
CA ALA A 711 -6.34 11.20 49.97
C ALA A 711 -6.60 10.38 48.69
N ILE A 712 -7.88 10.18 48.32
CA ILE A 712 -8.28 9.48 47.10
C ILE A 712 -7.73 10.23 45.87
N ARG A 713 -8.00 11.53 45.74
CA ARG A 713 -7.51 12.32 44.59
C ARG A 713 -5.98 12.31 44.48
N THR A 714 -5.27 12.39 45.61
CA THR A 714 -3.80 12.35 45.64
C THR A 714 -3.27 10.97 45.22
N ALA A 715 -3.91 9.89 45.68
CA ALA A 715 -3.56 8.53 45.27
C ALA A 715 -3.75 8.33 43.75
N TYR A 716 -4.88 8.77 43.20
CA TYR A 716 -5.12 8.76 41.76
C TYR A 716 -4.13 9.63 40.99
N ALA A 717 -3.84 10.84 41.48
CA ALA A 717 -2.86 11.74 40.85
C ALA A 717 -1.46 11.11 40.74
N HIS A 718 -1.00 10.45 41.81
CA HIS A 718 0.24 9.70 41.78
C HIS A 718 0.15 8.46 40.87
N GLY A 719 -0.99 7.78 40.82
CA GLY A 719 -1.26 6.70 39.88
C GLY A 719 -1.09 7.16 38.43
N TYR A 720 -1.74 8.26 38.02
CA TYR A 720 -1.57 8.84 36.68
C TYR A 720 -0.12 9.28 36.40
N ASN A 721 0.56 9.87 37.39
CA ASN A 721 1.99 10.17 37.25
C ASN A 721 2.83 8.90 37.01
N ARG A 722 2.47 7.77 37.63
CA ARG A 722 3.13 6.48 37.41
C ARG A 722 2.91 5.94 36.00
N GLN A 723 1.72 6.11 35.44
CA GLN A 723 1.44 5.74 34.06
C GLN A 723 2.35 6.47 33.06
N MET A 724 2.71 7.73 33.34
CA MET A 724 3.63 8.50 32.48
C MET A 724 5.05 7.90 32.45
N TYR A 725 5.50 7.19 33.50
CA TYR A 725 6.74 6.42 33.43
C TYR A 725 6.65 5.27 32.43
N ALA A 726 5.49 4.63 32.27
CA ALA A 726 5.29 3.60 31.25
C ALA A 726 5.40 4.20 29.84
N VAL A 727 4.86 5.39 29.61
CA VAL A 727 5.03 6.14 28.35
C VAL A 727 6.51 6.46 28.08
N GLY A 728 7.24 6.90 29.12
CA GLY A 728 8.68 7.13 29.04
C GLY A 728 9.46 5.85 28.73
N ALA A 729 9.11 4.74 29.36
CA ALA A 729 9.70 3.42 29.10
C ALA A 729 9.45 2.94 27.67
N CYS A 730 8.26 3.17 27.11
CA CYS A 730 7.99 2.91 25.69
C CYS A 730 8.89 3.77 24.79
N GLY A 731 9.12 5.04 25.14
CA GLY A 731 10.11 5.88 24.44
C GLY A 731 11.53 5.31 24.51
N VAL A 732 11.94 4.73 25.63
CA VAL A 732 13.25 4.05 25.76
C VAL A 732 13.31 2.79 24.88
N VAL A 733 12.23 1.99 24.83
CA VAL A 733 12.12 0.85 23.88
C VAL A 733 12.29 1.33 22.44
N GLN A 734 11.75 2.50 22.10
CA GLN A 734 11.92 3.11 20.79
C GLN A 734 13.39 3.40 20.45
N LEU A 735 14.23 3.78 21.42
CA LEU A 735 15.66 3.99 21.20
C LEU A 735 16.39 2.71 20.75
N PHE A 736 15.96 1.54 21.22
CA PHE A 736 16.46 0.27 20.69
C PHE A 736 16.07 0.08 19.21
N GLY A 737 14.84 0.46 18.85
CA GLY A 737 14.41 0.50 17.45
C GLY A 737 15.29 1.43 16.60
N VAL A 738 15.61 2.62 17.11
CA VAL A 738 16.52 3.58 16.46
C VAL A 738 17.93 3.00 16.31
N ALA A 739 18.47 2.36 17.35
CA ALA A 739 19.78 1.71 17.30
C ALA A 739 19.84 0.63 16.20
N LEU A 740 18.78 -0.17 16.05
CA LEU A 740 18.67 -1.18 14.99
C LEU A 740 18.59 -0.57 13.59
N MET A 741 18.02 0.63 13.46
CA MET A 741 17.95 1.36 12.18
C MET A 741 19.28 1.99 11.75
N TRP A 742 20.23 2.18 12.68
CA TRP A 742 21.45 2.96 12.44
C TRP A 742 22.39 2.34 11.41
N LYS A 743 22.58 2.95 10.24
CA LYS A 743 23.46 2.45 9.15
C LYS A 743 24.65 3.39 8.89
N LYS A 744 25.73 2.89 8.28
CA LYS A 744 26.86 3.75 7.86
C LYS A 744 26.35 4.82 6.88
N ASP A 745 25.58 4.38 5.89
CA ASP A 745 24.79 5.25 5.02
C ASP A 745 23.34 5.31 5.50
N GLN A 746 22.95 6.49 5.95
CA GLN A 746 21.65 6.71 6.57
C GLN A 746 20.60 6.97 5.49
N VAL A 747 19.42 6.38 5.68
CA VAL A 747 18.27 6.55 4.77
C VAL A 747 17.78 7.99 4.84
N ARG A 748 17.75 8.67 3.69
CA ARG A 748 17.32 10.07 3.54
C ARG A 748 16.22 10.15 2.49
N PHE A 749 15.40 11.18 2.60
CA PHE A 749 14.49 11.52 1.53
C PHE A 749 15.29 12.11 0.36
N ASP A 750 15.14 11.52 -0.83
CA ASP A 750 15.74 12.03 -2.06
C ASP A 750 14.67 12.62 -3.00
N PRO A 751 14.63 13.95 -3.18
CA PRO A 751 13.71 14.59 -4.12
C PRO A 751 13.96 14.20 -5.59
N GLN A 752 15.20 13.83 -5.95
CA GLN A 752 15.57 13.41 -7.31
C GLN A 752 15.23 11.94 -7.57
N ALA A 753 14.97 11.15 -6.52
CA ALA A 753 14.43 9.81 -6.66
C ALA A 753 13.10 9.81 -7.44
N LYS A 754 12.29 10.89 -7.37
CA LYS A 754 11.05 11.06 -8.16
C LYS A 754 11.22 10.82 -9.67
N THR A 755 12.43 11.03 -10.20
CA THR A 755 12.80 10.74 -11.59
C THR A 755 13.47 9.38 -11.81
N THR A 756 13.96 8.73 -10.74
CA THR A 756 14.60 7.40 -10.74
C THR A 756 13.69 6.25 -10.31
N TRP A 757 12.50 6.50 -9.70
CA TRP A 757 11.52 5.43 -9.39
C TRP A 757 11.00 4.70 -10.63
N VAL A 758 11.26 5.22 -11.83
CA VAL A 758 10.95 4.60 -13.12
C VAL A 758 12.15 3.79 -13.67
N TYR A 759 13.38 4.06 -13.20
CA TYR A 759 14.63 3.45 -13.71
C TYR A 759 15.23 2.37 -12.79
N ASP A 760 15.11 2.48 -11.46
CA ASP A 760 15.66 1.45 -10.53
C ASP A 760 14.81 0.18 -10.45
N HIS A 761 13.72 0.10 -11.21
CA HIS A 761 12.92 -1.12 -11.34
C HIS A 761 13.59 -2.20 -12.21
N GLU A 762 14.68 -1.88 -12.93
CA GLU A 762 15.38 -2.81 -13.84
C GLU A 762 16.65 -3.46 -13.25
N THR A 763 17.21 -3.00 -12.13
CA THR A 763 18.52 -3.51 -11.65
C THR A 763 18.47 -4.40 -10.40
N ASP A 764 17.34 -4.42 -9.67
CA ASP A 764 17.24 -5.11 -8.38
C ASP A 764 16.62 -6.52 -8.45
N GLN A 765 16.24 -6.99 -9.65
CA GLN A 765 15.81 -8.38 -9.86
C GLN A 765 16.98 -9.34 -10.11
N ASN A 766 18.14 -8.87 -10.56
CA ASN A 766 19.17 -9.74 -11.13
C ASN A 766 20.38 -10.10 -10.24
N SER A 767 20.43 -9.70 -8.96
CA SER A 767 21.57 -10.04 -8.08
C SER A 767 21.19 -10.95 -6.92
N GLY A 768 20.92 -12.21 -7.27
CA GLY A 768 20.88 -13.34 -6.34
C GLY A 768 22.27 -13.84 -5.96
N ASN A 769 23.11 -13.00 -5.35
CA ASN A 769 24.27 -13.32 -4.48
C ASN A 769 25.28 -12.19 -4.59
N LEU A 770 25.74 -11.66 -3.45
CA LEU A 770 27.13 -11.23 -3.27
C LEU A 770 27.40 -11.08 -1.76
N ASN A 771 28.05 -12.10 -1.19
CA ASN A 771 28.99 -11.89 -0.10
C ASN A 771 30.15 -11.05 -0.67
N GLY A 772 30.53 -9.96 -0.01
CA GLY A 772 31.80 -9.28 -0.32
C GLY A 772 31.77 -7.76 -0.15
N SER A 773 32.24 -7.32 1.01
CA SER A 773 33.08 -6.13 1.22
C SER A 773 33.01 -4.97 0.22
N VAL A 774 32.52 -3.82 0.67
CA VAL A 774 33.11 -2.51 0.31
C VAL A 774 33.15 -1.65 1.58
N ASN A 775 34.31 -1.04 1.82
CA ASN A 775 34.79 -0.45 3.06
C ASN A 775 33.95 0.69 3.64
#